data_AF-A0A6L9JN06-F1
#
_entry.id   AF-A0A6L9JN06-F1
#
_cell.length_a   1.000
_cell.length_b   1.000
_cell.length_c   1.000
_cell.angle_alpha   90.00
_cell.angle_beta   90.00
_cell.angle_gamma   90.00
#
_symmetry.space_group_name_H-M   'P 1'
#
loop_
_entity.id
_entity.type
_entity.pdbx_description
1 polymer ?
#
loop_
_entity_poly.entity_id
_entity_poly.type
_entity_poly.pdbx_seq_one_letter_code
_entity_poly.pdbx_strand_id
1 'polypeptide(L)'
;MNNQDALFPIVKDDIAFETLLTQAKTVIEQQSGQLWSNTEENDPGITLLEACCYGASDLAYRHSLPLRDLLTPEKQEQTLGDGIFPQEFGPQQMLTCGPITAEDYRRALLDLHSSDTDNETSEDYFFFNDVRLICEPESERYKYWYNKESREYSFIQEQEQEQEQEQLQLTLRGNYWLYLLPNRETEDDKTLTQKRLNDFLKDNRNLGESVSKIIWLQPVDFLLQLDIELDDDVSDLADIFAQVYMTTEQMVLTSPLRYSTQAMIEQGYSNEEIFEGPYLHHGWIPELSAAKDYTKPTELKLSHLANRLLAIPGVQNITRLALGKHDENISPLADDSWSWTIAQGYYPRLWGNDPLDLISSSASPLTITAKGGVKITVSKQDIENKIIAEPLIETQPELLNWGKHRKVLDYYPVSNKLPACYGLQTYAETQQQVHLHQFMLPFEQMLANGCAELALLPKLLAFKQRGNTVYGTQWPFKANTVGQQVHQEIMPDLIKQLNNDSQINSDDGIHSQNYTKELSILNYLLEYFGTHRAARPLTLDSLDFLSTQRGYLAQQPELTYQRNNIRIDKVSALQKRIAARLGLGGKCFEETSKLDELPFYLIEHRQLLPVKPDTKFDKEQKPDKLKIKSVPNSKNQQLIITQNGTTGQLLYGQVINLIIKEKENQDIRVKFILRGQMITDITGESFILDTRNSTALARSLIDVQNAYNDGNLYWCNSPVWMEDMDYQLVYASEIYQTGTENERWITSSPQSPFPAMIEENDEITLKYVITPSGPKKSDHELKANVIKFDRIQGKILIKLTQDSQDNFPLAADAWRYRWYFSSEKYALADRFSFVVSMVINSQLVKNDDVDPYKLESWAKTEILAEFPAHLSMIIHWLSPEDFKDFVSTYQRWQNNGAPLGDEAYHVLETLTLGRLPSAATGIGNMRIATAQQRIGVVGESGKEWNTEVIISNQLVYVPYTGENLNKR
;
A
#
# COMPACT_ATOMS: atom_id res chain seq x y z
N MET A 1 15.85 -24.15 -25.54
CA MET A 1 14.65 -25.00 -25.64
C MET A 1 14.71 -25.82 -26.91
N ASN A 2 14.90 -27.14 -26.74
CA ASN A 2 15.00 -28.15 -27.80
C ASN A 2 13.59 -28.52 -28.32
N ASN A 3 13.52 -29.30 -29.39
CA ASN A 3 12.35 -29.83 -30.14
C ASN A 3 11.20 -30.52 -29.34
N GLN A 4 11.00 -30.25 -28.05
CA GLN A 4 10.01 -30.89 -27.17
C GLN A 4 8.57 -30.35 -27.29
N ASP A 5 8.36 -29.15 -27.87
CA ASP A 5 7.02 -28.53 -28.00
C ASP A 5 6.28 -28.89 -29.30
N ALA A 6 6.77 -29.85 -30.07
CA ALA A 6 6.16 -30.19 -31.36
C ALA A 6 5.01 -31.20 -31.17
N LEU A 7 3.77 -30.69 -31.06
CA LEU A 7 2.56 -31.53 -31.06
C LEU A 7 2.38 -32.23 -32.42
N PHE A 8 2.73 -31.55 -33.53
CA PHE A 8 2.50 -32.03 -34.89
C PHE A 8 3.05 -33.43 -35.19
N PRO A 9 4.33 -33.78 -34.89
CA PRO A 9 4.84 -35.14 -35.11
C PRO A 9 4.06 -36.25 -34.40
N ILE A 10 3.38 -35.94 -33.28
CA ILE A 10 2.61 -36.91 -32.50
C ILE A 10 1.25 -37.16 -33.16
N VAL A 11 0.57 -36.08 -33.59
CA VAL A 11 -0.82 -36.15 -34.08
C VAL A 11 -0.93 -36.23 -35.60
N LYS A 12 0.19 -36.19 -36.33
CA LYS A 12 0.24 -36.05 -37.79
C LYS A 12 -0.68 -37.02 -38.54
N ASP A 13 -0.68 -38.29 -38.14
CA ASP A 13 -1.44 -39.33 -38.81
C ASP A 13 -2.94 -39.28 -38.43
N ASP A 14 -3.26 -38.78 -37.23
CA ASP A 14 -4.64 -38.64 -36.74
C ASP A 14 -5.37 -37.47 -37.40
N ILE A 15 -4.66 -36.37 -37.67
CA ILE A 15 -5.22 -35.16 -38.30
C ILE A 15 -5.18 -35.21 -39.83
N ALA A 16 -4.66 -36.30 -40.41
CA ALA A 16 -4.57 -36.47 -41.84
C ALA A 16 -5.96 -36.65 -42.48
N PHE A 17 -6.11 -36.12 -43.69
CA PHE A 17 -7.36 -36.19 -44.46
C PHE A 17 -7.95 -37.60 -44.56
N GLU A 18 -7.14 -38.60 -44.93
CA GLU A 18 -7.60 -39.99 -45.11
C GLU A 18 -8.20 -40.58 -43.83
N THR A 19 -7.57 -40.29 -42.69
CA THR A 19 -8.02 -40.73 -41.37
C THR A 19 -9.37 -40.09 -41.04
N LEU A 20 -9.49 -38.78 -41.22
CA LEU A 20 -10.73 -38.04 -40.95
C LEU A 20 -11.88 -38.45 -41.89
N LEU A 21 -11.59 -38.69 -43.17
CA LEU A 21 -12.58 -39.16 -44.14
C LEU A 21 -13.08 -40.57 -43.79
N THR A 22 -12.17 -41.46 -43.38
CA THR A 22 -12.53 -42.82 -42.94
C THR A 22 -13.46 -42.78 -41.73
N GLN A 23 -13.16 -41.91 -40.75
CA GLN A 23 -14.02 -41.70 -39.58
C GLN A 23 -15.41 -41.18 -40.00
N ALA A 24 -15.46 -40.19 -40.89
CA ALA A 24 -16.72 -39.61 -41.36
C ALA A 24 -17.58 -40.62 -42.14
N LYS A 25 -16.98 -41.42 -43.03
CA LYS A 25 -17.68 -42.49 -43.76
C LYS A 25 -18.24 -43.56 -42.81
N THR A 26 -17.51 -43.89 -41.75
CA THR A 26 -17.98 -44.82 -40.71
C THR A 26 -19.25 -44.31 -40.03
N VAL A 27 -19.32 -43.01 -39.73
CA VAL A 27 -20.53 -42.39 -39.14
C VAL A 27 -21.72 -42.47 -40.10
N ILE A 28 -21.49 -42.22 -41.40
CA ILE A 28 -22.53 -42.30 -42.44
C ILE A 28 -23.07 -43.72 -42.56
N GLU A 29 -22.19 -44.72 -42.59
CA GLU A 29 -22.57 -46.14 -42.67
C GLU A 29 -23.43 -46.55 -41.48
N GLN A 30 -23.04 -46.14 -40.27
CA GLN A 30 -23.75 -46.46 -39.03
C GLN A 30 -25.12 -45.77 -38.92
N GLN A 31 -25.21 -44.49 -39.27
CA GLN A 31 -26.43 -43.71 -39.06
C GLN A 31 -27.40 -43.76 -40.24
N SER A 32 -26.87 -43.92 -41.46
CA SER A 32 -27.64 -43.73 -42.69
C SER A 32 -27.36 -44.75 -43.79
N GLY A 33 -26.57 -45.82 -43.54
CA GLY A 33 -26.17 -46.77 -44.58
C GLY A 33 -27.31 -47.50 -45.32
N GLN A 34 -28.53 -47.49 -44.75
CA GLN A 34 -29.73 -47.99 -45.44
C GLN A 34 -30.33 -46.99 -46.44
N LEU A 35 -30.22 -45.69 -46.16
CA LEU A 35 -30.77 -44.60 -46.99
C LEU A 35 -29.72 -44.05 -47.96
N TRP A 36 -28.47 -43.91 -47.51
CA TRP A 36 -27.32 -43.46 -48.28
C TRP A 36 -26.34 -44.62 -48.45
N SER A 37 -26.66 -45.51 -49.38
CA SER A 37 -25.92 -46.76 -49.62
C SER A 37 -24.81 -46.65 -50.67
N ASN A 38 -24.84 -45.62 -51.52
CA ASN A 38 -23.76 -45.29 -52.45
C ASN A 38 -22.82 -44.26 -51.80
N THR A 39 -21.61 -44.67 -51.43
CA THR A 39 -20.58 -43.81 -50.84
C THR A 39 -19.30 -43.75 -51.70
N GLU A 40 -19.46 -43.99 -53.01
CA GLU A 40 -18.39 -43.86 -53.99
C GLU A 40 -18.04 -42.40 -54.30
N GLU A 41 -16.88 -42.17 -54.92
CA GLU A 41 -16.32 -40.85 -55.25
C GLU A 41 -17.19 -40.04 -56.24
N ASN A 42 -18.12 -40.69 -56.94
CA ASN A 42 -19.04 -40.05 -57.87
C ASN A 42 -20.22 -39.34 -57.18
N ASP A 43 -20.46 -39.63 -55.89
CA ASP A 43 -21.59 -39.08 -55.15
C ASP A 43 -21.28 -37.64 -54.71
N PRO A 44 -22.13 -36.65 -55.08
CA PRO A 44 -21.99 -35.30 -54.60
C PRO A 44 -21.87 -35.18 -53.07
N GLY A 45 -22.61 -35.95 -52.30
CA GLY A 45 -22.53 -35.90 -50.84
C GLY A 45 -21.16 -36.33 -50.31
N ILE A 46 -20.49 -37.28 -50.96
CA ILE A 46 -19.12 -37.67 -50.62
C ILE A 46 -18.13 -36.57 -50.99
N THR A 47 -18.26 -35.95 -52.17
CA THR A 47 -17.35 -34.84 -52.54
C THR A 47 -17.50 -33.61 -51.62
N LEU A 48 -18.71 -33.32 -51.15
CA LEU A 48 -18.96 -32.28 -50.13
C LEU A 48 -18.30 -32.64 -48.80
N LEU A 49 -18.44 -33.90 -48.38
CA LEU A 49 -17.82 -34.40 -47.15
C LEU A 49 -16.30 -34.36 -47.22
N GLU A 50 -15.70 -34.76 -48.34
CA GLU A 50 -14.26 -34.70 -48.59
C GLU A 50 -13.75 -33.26 -48.47
N ALA A 51 -14.45 -32.29 -49.08
CA ALA A 51 -14.09 -30.88 -48.92
C ALA A 51 -14.10 -30.47 -47.44
N CYS A 52 -15.15 -30.81 -46.69
CA CYS A 52 -15.24 -30.52 -45.26
C CYS A 52 -14.15 -31.24 -44.43
N CYS A 53 -13.84 -32.51 -44.72
CA CYS A 53 -12.76 -33.26 -44.07
C CYS A 53 -11.38 -32.63 -44.33
N TYR A 54 -11.16 -32.11 -45.55
CA TYR A 54 -9.95 -31.35 -45.86
C TYR A 54 -9.89 -30.05 -45.05
N GLY A 55 -11.01 -29.32 -44.96
CA GLY A 55 -11.12 -28.12 -44.12
C GLY A 55 -10.85 -28.40 -42.64
N ALA A 56 -11.39 -29.51 -42.11
CA ALA A 56 -11.13 -29.97 -40.75
C ALA A 56 -9.66 -30.36 -40.53
N SER A 57 -9.03 -31.02 -41.51
CA SER A 57 -7.60 -31.35 -41.49
C SER A 57 -6.72 -30.09 -41.47
N ASP A 58 -7.05 -29.07 -42.28
CA ASP A 58 -6.36 -27.76 -42.25
C ASP A 58 -6.49 -27.09 -40.88
N LEU A 59 -7.71 -27.03 -40.33
CA LEU A 59 -7.94 -26.47 -39.00
C LEU A 59 -7.14 -27.22 -37.92
N ALA A 60 -7.22 -28.55 -37.89
CA ALA A 60 -6.48 -29.38 -36.94
C ALA A 60 -4.96 -29.22 -37.06
N TYR A 61 -4.44 -29.06 -38.28
CA TYR A 61 -3.04 -28.73 -38.50
C TYR A 61 -2.65 -27.40 -37.84
N ARG A 62 -3.49 -26.37 -37.91
CA ARG A 62 -3.21 -25.07 -37.24
C ARG A 62 -3.09 -25.22 -35.72
N HIS A 63 -3.89 -26.09 -35.09
CA HIS A 63 -3.77 -26.37 -33.65
C HIS A 63 -2.46 -27.06 -33.27
N SER A 64 -1.80 -27.73 -34.22
CA SER A 64 -0.55 -28.46 -33.98
C SER A 64 0.73 -27.60 -34.09
N LEU A 65 0.57 -26.30 -34.43
CA LEU A 65 1.67 -25.35 -34.50
C LEU A 65 2.31 -25.13 -33.11
N PRO A 66 3.59 -24.70 -33.04
CA PRO A 66 4.26 -24.47 -31.76
C PRO A 66 3.48 -23.50 -30.86
N LEU A 67 3.32 -23.84 -29.57
CA LEU A 67 2.52 -23.07 -28.63
C LEU A 67 2.98 -21.60 -28.53
N ARG A 68 4.29 -21.36 -28.50
CA ARG A 68 4.86 -20.01 -28.50
C ARG A 68 4.41 -19.18 -29.71
N ASP A 69 4.29 -19.78 -30.88
CA ASP A 69 3.83 -19.11 -32.10
C ASP A 69 2.31 -18.85 -32.04
N LEU A 70 1.52 -19.78 -31.49
CA LEU A 70 0.08 -19.64 -31.32
C LEU A 70 -0.29 -18.55 -30.31
N LEU A 71 0.49 -18.38 -29.25
CA LEU A 71 0.31 -17.34 -28.24
C LEU A 71 0.85 -15.96 -28.68
N THR A 72 1.56 -15.87 -29.81
CA THR A 72 2.12 -14.60 -30.29
C THR A 72 1.09 -13.81 -31.11
N PRO A 73 0.63 -12.65 -30.62
CA PRO A 73 -0.31 -11.80 -31.35
C PRO A 73 0.39 -11.02 -32.49
N GLU A 74 -0.39 -10.26 -33.25
CA GLU A 74 0.14 -9.36 -34.27
C GLU A 74 1.06 -8.29 -33.67
N LYS A 75 2.06 -7.83 -34.44
CA LYS A 75 3.03 -6.82 -33.96
C LYS A 75 2.41 -5.52 -33.46
N GLN A 76 1.22 -5.16 -33.94
CA GLN A 76 0.52 -3.93 -33.51
C GLN A 76 -0.16 -4.09 -32.14
N GLU A 77 -0.45 -5.33 -31.74
CA GLU A 77 -1.04 -5.67 -30.44
C GLU A 77 0.03 -6.03 -29.40
N GLN A 78 1.31 -6.08 -29.79
CA GLN A 78 2.41 -6.38 -28.88
C GLN A 78 2.80 -5.14 -28.08
N THR A 79 2.80 -5.26 -26.75
CA THR A 79 3.34 -4.25 -25.85
C THR A 79 4.86 -4.22 -25.95
N LEU A 80 5.45 -3.02 -26.03
CA LEU A 80 6.90 -2.86 -26.10
C LEU A 80 7.54 -3.20 -24.75
N GLY A 81 8.58 -4.03 -24.75
CA GLY A 81 9.26 -4.50 -23.54
C GLY A 81 8.71 -5.82 -22.97
N ASP A 82 7.50 -6.24 -23.39
CA ASP A 82 6.91 -7.50 -22.96
C ASP A 82 7.32 -8.69 -23.84
N GLY A 83 7.01 -9.89 -23.36
CA GLY A 83 7.04 -11.15 -24.11
C GLY A 83 5.66 -11.83 -24.16
N ILE A 84 5.62 -13.14 -24.38
CA ILE A 84 4.39 -13.96 -24.37
C ILE A 84 3.58 -13.72 -23.08
N PHE A 85 4.29 -13.61 -21.96
CA PHE A 85 3.76 -13.12 -20.70
C PHE A 85 4.26 -11.69 -20.47
N PRO A 86 3.46 -10.82 -19.84
CA PRO A 86 3.92 -9.49 -19.46
C PRO A 86 5.13 -9.58 -18.52
N GLN A 87 6.04 -8.61 -18.58
CA GLN A 87 7.31 -8.61 -17.83
C GLN A 87 7.13 -8.78 -16.32
N GLU A 88 6.07 -8.18 -15.77
CA GLU A 88 5.67 -8.25 -14.36
C GLU A 88 5.29 -9.67 -13.90
N PHE A 89 4.97 -10.59 -14.82
CA PHE A 89 4.76 -12.01 -14.50
C PHE A 89 6.05 -12.84 -14.61
N GLY A 90 7.20 -12.19 -14.86
CA GLY A 90 8.52 -12.82 -14.85
C GLY A 90 8.92 -13.30 -13.46
N PRO A 91 9.92 -14.21 -13.36
CA PRO A 91 10.32 -14.81 -12.10
C PRO A 91 10.85 -13.77 -11.09
N GLN A 92 11.50 -12.70 -11.56
CA GLN A 92 12.01 -11.62 -10.68
C GLN A 92 10.93 -10.94 -9.86
N GLN A 93 9.68 -10.94 -10.32
CA GLN A 93 8.56 -10.27 -9.64
C GLN A 93 7.61 -11.28 -9.00
N MET A 94 7.45 -12.46 -9.61
CA MET A 94 6.53 -13.49 -9.12
C MET A 94 7.10 -14.36 -8.00
N LEU A 95 8.42 -14.60 -7.98
CA LEU A 95 9.08 -15.42 -6.96
C LEU A 95 9.62 -14.59 -5.80
N THR A 96 9.98 -13.34 -6.05
CA THR A 96 10.42 -12.42 -4.99
C THR A 96 9.25 -11.95 -4.13
N CYS A 97 9.58 -11.47 -2.92
CA CYS A 97 8.62 -10.89 -2.00
C CYS A 97 9.08 -9.50 -1.54
N GLY A 98 8.15 -8.61 -1.21
CA GLY A 98 8.50 -7.32 -0.62
C GLY A 98 9.25 -7.50 0.71
N PRO A 99 10.08 -6.51 1.12
CA PRO A 99 10.87 -6.62 2.34
C PRO A 99 9.99 -6.67 3.60
N ILE A 100 10.06 -7.78 4.33
CA ILE A 100 9.30 -8.01 5.56
C ILE A 100 10.25 -8.28 6.73
N THR A 101 11.26 -9.13 6.53
CA THR A 101 12.20 -9.47 7.60
C THR A 101 13.32 -8.43 7.69
N ALA A 102 14.02 -8.40 8.82
CA ALA A 102 15.20 -7.54 8.99
C ALA A 102 16.31 -7.86 7.97
N GLU A 103 16.40 -9.10 7.48
CA GLU A 103 17.35 -9.50 6.45
C GLU A 103 16.92 -9.03 5.06
N ASP A 104 15.62 -9.07 4.75
CA ASP A 104 15.11 -8.53 3.48
C ASP A 104 15.32 -7.03 3.41
N TYR A 105 15.00 -6.30 4.49
CA TYR A 105 15.31 -4.86 4.58
C TYR A 105 16.79 -4.59 4.41
N ARG A 106 17.66 -5.44 4.97
CA ARG A 106 19.12 -5.31 4.80
C ARG A 106 19.53 -5.52 3.34
N ARG A 107 19.05 -6.57 2.66
CA ARG A 107 19.32 -6.80 1.22
C ARG A 107 18.85 -5.61 0.37
N ALA A 108 17.60 -5.19 0.56
CA ALA A 108 17.01 -4.10 -0.22
C ALA A 108 17.69 -2.73 0.03
N LEU A 109 18.10 -2.43 1.26
CA LEU A 109 18.83 -1.20 1.55
C LEU A 109 20.27 -1.23 1.02
N LEU A 110 20.93 -2.39 1.01
CA LEU A 110 22.26 -2.57 0.43
C LEU A 110 22.27 -2.47 -1.11
N ASP A 111 21.11 -2.58 -1.75
CA ASP A 111 20.96 -2.42 -3.20
C ASP A 111 20.88 -0.94 -3.62
N LEU A 112 20.52 -0.01 -2.71
CA LEU A 112 20.35 1.39 -3.07
C LEU A 112 21.67 2.02 -3.58
N HIS A 113 21.59 2.62 -4.77
CA HIS A 113 22.77 3.08 -5.52
C HIS A 113 22.61 4.53 -6.03
N SER A 114 23.72 5.24 -6.27
CA SER A 114 23.72 6.63 -6.74
C SER A 114 23.11 6.80 -8.14
N SER A 115 23.31 5.82 -9.02
CA SER A 115 22.77 5.79 -10.39
C SER A 115 21.24 5.61 -10.47
N ASP A 116 20.57 5.24 -9.37
CA ASP A 116 19.10 5.15 -9.31
C ASP A 116 18.42 6.53 -9.44
N THR A 117 19.19 7.61 -9.60
CA THR A 117 18.72 8.99 -9.65
C THR A 117 18.87 9.58 -11.06
N ASP A 118 17.87 10.33 -11.54
CA ASP A 118 17.90 11.03 -12.84
C ASP A 118 19.00 12.11 -12.93
N ASN A 119 19.79 12.31 -11.87
CA ASN A 119 20.89 13.24 -11.84
C ASN A 119 22.14 12.52 -12.33
N GLU A 120 22.75 13.03 -13.41
CA GLU A 120 24.10 12.68 -13.85
C GLU A 120 25.10 13.01 -12.73
N THR A 121 25.24 12.11 -11.76
CA THR A 121 26.35 12.14 -10.79
C THR A 121 27.59 11.57 -11.48
N SER A 122 28.75 12.13 -11.19
CA SER A 122 30.01 11.74 -11.85
C SER A 122 30.62 10.44 -11.29
N GLU A 123 30.06 9.90 -10.20
CA GLU A 123 30.62 8.77 -9.45
C GLU A 123 29.52 7.77 -9.05
N ASP A 124 29.68 6.53 -9.50
CA ASP A 124 28.77 5.40 -9.26
C ASP A 124 29.18 4.65 -7.98
N TYR A 125 28.31 4.63 -6.96
CA TYR A 125 28.57 3.90 -5.71
C TYR A 125 27.28 3.47 -4.99
N PHE A 126 27.38 2.37 -4.24
CA PHE A 126 26.35 1.96 -3.30
C PHE A 126 26.37 2.84 -2.05
N PHE A 127 25.20 3.23 -1.54
CA PHE A 127 25.12 4.15 -0.43
C PHE A 127 25.57 3.57 0.93
N PHE A 128 25.44 2.26 1.11
CA PHE A 128 25.68 1.60 2.39
C PHE A 128 26.59 0.38 2.24
N ASN A 129 27.55 0.24 3.14
CA ASN A 129 28.36 -0.97 3.26
C ASN A 129 27.69 -2.01 4.16
N ASP A 130 26.93 -1.55 5.17
CA ASP A 130 26.12 -2.41 6.03
C ASP A 130 24.91 -1.68 6.59
N VAL A 131 23.87 -2.44 6.90
CA VAL A 131 22.60 -1.93 7.42
C VAL A 131 22.04 -2.91 8.46
N ARG A 132 21.47 -2.38 9.53
CA ARG A 132 20.83 -3.18 10.57
C ARG A 132 19.54 -2.56 11.06
N LEU A 133 18.43 -3.27 10.85
CA LEU A 133 17.13 -2.96 11.43
C LEU A 133 16.93 -3.77 12.72
N ILE A 134 16.56 -3.11 13.81
CA ILE A 134 16.20 -3.77 15.08
C ILE A 134 14.89 -3.21 15.64
N CYS A 135 14.20 -3.99 16.45
CA CYS A 135 13.08 -3.49 17.23
C CYS A 135 13.53 -2.40 18.20
N GLU A 136 12.70 -1.38 18.39
CA GLU A 136 12.93 -0.32 19.37
C GLU A 136 13.09 -0.90 20.80
N PRO A 137 14.15 -0.53 21.55
CA PRO A 137 14.36 -0.97 22.91
C PRO A 137 13.18 -0.63 23.82
N GLU A 138 12.81 -1.52 24.74
CA GLU A 138 11.60 -1.36 25.57
C GLU A 138 11.60 -0.07 26.41
N SER A 139 12.77 0.38 26.85
CA SER A 139 12.94 1.60 27.62
C SER A 139 12.59 2.86 26.82
N GLU A 140 12.82 2.82 25.51
CA GLU A 140 12.70 3.95 24.58
C GLU A 140 11.41 3.93 23.75
N ARG A 141 10.56 2.91 23.94
CA ARG A 141 9.28 2.81 23.25
C ARG A 141 8.47 4.10 23.41
N TYR A 142 7.73 4.43 22.36
CA TYR A 142 6.77 5.53 22.39
C TYR A 142 5.76 5.30 23.53
N LYS A 143 5.79 6.18 24.53
CA LYS A 143 5.00 6.14 25.76
C LYS A 143 4.05 7.32 25.79
N TYR A 144 2.82 7.07 26.21
CA TYR A 144 1.80 8.07 26.47
C TYR A 144 0.94 7.62 27.65
N TRP A 145 0.21 8.55 28.26
CA TRP A 145 -0.54 8.31 29.49
C TRP A 145 -2.02 8.62 29.29
N TYR A 146 -2.85 7.91 30.04
CA TYR A 146 -4.29 8.15 30.13
C TYR A 146 -4.66 8.53 31.57
N ASN A 147 -5.30 9.68 31.74
CA ASN A 147 -5.85 10.10 33.03
C ASN A 147 -7.32 9.68 33.13
N LYS A 148 -7.67 8.84 34.11
CA LYS A 148 -9.02 8.29 34.28
C LYS A 148 -10.06 9.32 34.73
N GLU A 149 -9.65 10.33 35.50
CA GLU A 149 -10.54 11.36 36.04
C GLU A 149 -10.91 12.40 34.98
N SER A 150 -9.90 12.93 34.28
CA SER A 150 -10.11 13.90 33.20
C SER A 150 -10.49 13.24 31.88
N ARG A 151 -10.19 11.95 31.71
CA ARG A 151 -10.40 11.15 30.50
C ARG A 151 -9.65 11.71 29.29
N GLU A 152 -8.42 12.09 29.53
CA GLU A 152 -7.51 12.74 28.58
C GLU A 152 -6.24 11.91 28.38
N TYR A 153 -5.71 11.94 27.16
CA TYR A 153 -4.44 11.31 26.79
C TYR A 153 -3.33 12.37 26.66
N SER A 154 -2.19 12.13 27.32
CA SER A 154 -1.07 13.06 27.44
C SER A 154 0.28 12.44 27.09
N PHE A 155 1.28 13.29 26.82
CA PHE A 155 2.70 12.91 26.71
C PHE A 155 3.48 13.10 28.01
N ILE A 156 2.85 13.71 29.00
CA ILE A 156 3.49 14.12 30.24
C ILE A 156 2.88 13.29 31.37
N GLN A 157 3.75 12.64 32.13
CA GLN A 157 3.37 12.04 33.40
C GLN A 157 3.14 13.16 34.42
N GLU A 158 1.93 13.23 34.99
CA GLU A 158 1.60 14.21 36.03
C GLU A 158 2.38 13.87 37.30
N GLN A 159 3.12 14.82 37.86
CA GLN A 159 3.86 14.63 39.11
C GLN A 159 2.91 14.79 40.30
N GLU A 160 2.78 13.71 41.08
CA GLU A 160 1.93 13.55 42.25
C GLU A 160 1.92 14.77 43.20
N GLN A 161 0.72 15.34 43.44
CA GLN A 161 0.42 16.10 44.65
C GLN A 161 -0.60 15.31 45.49
N GLU A 162 -0.09 14.50 46.42
CA GLU A 162 -0.75 13.95 47.63
C GLU A 162 -2.15 13.27 47.54
N GLN A 163 -2.74 13.10 46.36
CA GLN A 163 -3.89 12.23 46.13
C GLN A 163 -3.59 11.30 44.97
N GLU A 164 -3.79 10.00 45.17
CA GLU A 164 -3.53 8.91 44.21
C GLU A 164 -4.32 9.15 42.90
N GLN A 165 -3.75 9.90 41.95
CA GLN A 165 -4.26 9.99 40.60
C GLN A 165 -3.82 8.75 39.82
N GLU A 166 -4.77 7.89 39.44
CA GLU A 166 -4.54 6.68 38.63
C GLU A 166 -4.25 7.06 37.16
N GLN A 167 -3.06 7.60 36.87
CA GLN A 167 -2.59 7.76 35.48
C GLN A 167 -2.03 6.42 34.96
N LEU A 168 -2.56 5.95 33.83
CA LEU A 168 -2.18 4.66 33.25
C LEU A 168 -1.19 4.86 32.10
N GLN A 169 -0.04 4.16 32.14
CA GLN A 169 0.97 4.22 31.08
C GLN A 169 0.65 3.23 29.95
N LEU A 170 0.66 3.73 28.71
CA LEU A 170 0.49 2.95 27.49
C LEU A 170 1.77 3.04 26.63
N THR A 171 2.06 1.96 25.89
CA THR A 171 3.27 1.86 25.05
C THR A 171 2.94 1.37 23.66
N LEU A 172 3.41 2.09 22.64
CA LEU A 172 3.26 1.67 21.25
C LEU A 172 4.25 0.55 20.90
N ARG A 173 3.79 -0.40 20.10
CA ARG A 173 4.58 -1.49 19.52
C ARG A 173 4.69 -1.30 18.00
N GLY A 174 5.64 -1.99 17.38
CA GLY A 174 5.87 -1.94 15.93
C GLY A 174 6.82 -0.83 15.44
N ASN A 175 7.52 -0.14 16.35
CA ASN A 175 8.58 0.79 15.97
C ASN A 175 9.95 0.09 15.89
N TYR A 176 10.76 0.53 14.93
CA TYR A 176 12.09 -0.01 14.67
C TYR A 176 13.16 1.09 14.61
N TRP A 177 14.38 0.73 14.96
CA TRP A 177 15.57 1.56 14.79
C TRP A 177 16.43 1.02 13.65
N LEU A 178 16.87 1.91 12.78
CA LEU A 178 17.68 1.59 11.61
C LEU A 178 19.09 2.15 11.77
N TYR A 179 20.06 1.27 11.88
CA TYR A 179 21.49 1.61 11.90
C TYR A 179 22.05 1.52 10.48
N LEU A 180 22.74 2.58 10.06
CA LEU A 180 23.31 2.70 8.73
C LEU A 180 24.83 2.87 8.84
N LEU A 181 25.56 1.97 8.18
CA LEU A 181 26.98 2.13 7.91
C LEU A 181 27.12 2.72 6.50
N PRO A 182 27.38 4.03 6.37
CA PRO A 182 27.48 4.68 5.07
C PRO A 182 28.74 4.23 4.33
N ASN A 183 28.70 4.34 3.00
CA ASN A 183 29.92 4.36 2.20
C ASN A 183 30.67 5.71 2.35
N ARG A 184 31.95 5.76 1.95
CA ARG A 184 32.82 6.95 2.10
C ARG A 184 32.22 8.16 1.39
N GLU A 185 31.72 7.99 0.17
CA GLU A 185 31.11 9.06 -0.64
C GLU A 185 29.80 9.57 0.00
N THR A 186 29.04 8.67 0.63
CA THR A 186 27.82 9.01 1.39
C THR A 186 28.15 9.75 2.69
N GLU A 187 29.32 9.52 3.27
CA GLU A 187 29.76 10.23 4.47
C GLU A 187 29.97 11.73 4.18
N ASP A 188 30.59 12.03 3.04
CA ASP A 188 30.88 13.39 2.57
C ASP A 188 29.61 14.20 2.27
N ASP A 189 28.63 13.61 1.57
CA ASP A 189 27.33 14.22 1.32
C ASP A 189 26.16 13.23 1.50
N LYS A 190 25.39 13.43 2.57
CA LYS A 190 24.23 12.60 2.93
C LYS A 190 22.93 13.01 2.23
N THR A 191 22.90 14.13 1.51
CA THR A 191 21.64 14.73 1.03
C THR A 191 20.91 13.84 0.04
N LEU A 192 21.64 13.29 -0.94
CA LEU A 192 21.09 12.38 -1.94
C LEU A 192 20.61 11.07 -1.30
N THR A 193 21.46 10.46 -0.49
CA THR A 193 21.17 9.20 0.20
C THR A 193 19.99 9.34 1.14
N GLN A 194 19.90 10.42 1.91
CA GLN A 194 18.78 10.64 2.84
C GLN A 194 17.45 10.78 2.08
N LYS A 195 17.44 11.45 0.93
CA LYS A 195 16.25 11.54 0.07
C LYS A 195 15.83 10.14 -0.41
N ARG A 196 16.76 9.35 -0.95
CA ARG A 196 16.49 7.99 -1.44
C ARG A 196 16.08 7.02 -0.35
N LEU A 197 16.71 7.09 0.82
CA LEU A 197 16.32 6.32 1.99
C LEU A 197 14.89 6.65 2.43
N ASN A 198 14.51 7.93 2.45
CA ASN A 198 13.16 8.33 2.82
C ASN A 198 12.12 7.82 1.80
N ASP A 199 12.42 7.90 0.50
CA ASP A 199 11.57 7.35 -0.56
C ASP A 199 11.41 5.82 -0.39
N PHE A 200 12.52 5.11 -0.18
CA PHE A 200 12.53 3.66 0.05
C PHE A 200 11.70 3.25 1.28
N LEU A 201 11.90 3.92 2.43
CA LEU A 201 11.17 3.60 3.67
C LEU A 201 9.68 3.91 3.55
N LYS A 202 9.32 4.96 2.80
CA LYS A 202 7.92 5.28 2.49
C LYS A 202 7.29 4.22 1.60
N ASP A 203 8.04 3.71 0.63
CA ASP A 203 7.58 2.76 -0.36
C ASP A 203 7.58 1.31 0.12
N ASN A 204 8.23 1.02 1.24
CA ASN A 204 8.34 -0.32 1.82
C ASN A 204 7.85 -0.36 3.28
N ARG A 205 6.89 0.48 3.64
CA ARG A 205 6.35 0.53 5.01
C ARG A 205 5.30 -0.55 5.22
N ASN A 206 5.56 -1.47 6.14
CA ASN A 206 4.61 -2.51 6.50
C ASN A 206 3.48 -2.01 7.43
N LEU A 207 2.34 -2.71 7.42
CA LEU A 207 1.19 -2.44 8.27
C LEU A 207 1.52 -2.58 9.76
N GLY A 208 1.19 -1.56 10.56
CA GLY A 208 1.45 -1.54 11.99
C GLY A 208 2.90 -1.21 12.34
N GLU A 209 3.75 -0.92 11.34
CA GLU A 209 5.19 -0.79 11.52
C GLU A 209 5.74 0.53 10.99
N SER A 210 6.79 1.03 11.65
CA SER A 210 7.50 2.23 11.21
C SER A 210 8.93 2.29 11.75
N VAL A 211 9.85 2.87 10.98
CA VAL A 211 11.19 3.23 11.46
C VAL A 211 11.09 4.53 12.25
N SER A 212 11.21 4.45 13.58
CA SER A 212 11.11 5.62 14.46
C SER A 212 12.41 6.41 14.55
N LYS A 213 13.56 5.75 14.34
CA LYS A 213 14.88 6.36 14.48
C LYS A 213 15.85 5.82 13.44
N ILE A 214 16.50 6.75 12.73
CA ILE A 214 17.59 6.45 11.79
C ILE A 214 18.90 6.89 12.45
N ILE A 215 19.85 5.96 12.56
CA ILE A 215 21.12 6.15 13.26
C ILE A 215 22.25 5.98 12.24
N TRP A 216 22.89 7.10 11.89
CA TRP A 216 24.09 7.12 11.07
C TRP A 216 25.32 6.86 11.94
N LEU A 217 25.99 5.75 11.69
CA LEU A 217 27.24 5.45 12.40
C LEU A 217 28.31 6.48 12.02
N GLN A 218 29.12 6.87 13.00
CA GLN A 218 30.19 7.86 12.81
C GLN A 218 31.52 7.15 12.54
N PRO A 219 32.35 7.65 11.61
CA PRO A 219 33.67 7.06 11.36
C PRO A 219 34.61 7.32 12.54
N VAL A 220 35.54 6.41 12.77
CA VAL A 220 36.76 6.65 13.55
C VAL A 220 37.94 6.26 12.69
N ASP A 221 38.90 7.17 12.54
CA ASP A 221 40.07 6.92 11.71
C ASP A 221 40.93 5.80 12.30
N PHE A 222 40.93 4.67 11.61
CA PHE A 222 41.68 3.48 11.95
C PHE A 222 43.02 3.50 11.20
N LEU A 223 44.03 4.13 11.83
CA LEU A 223 45.37 4.30 11.27
C LEU A 223 46.21 3.02 11.43
N LEU A 224 45.88 1.99 10.66
CA LEU A 224 46.61 0.73 10.66
C LEU A 224 48.01 0.93 10.06
N GLN A 225 49.04 0.67 10.86
CA GLN A 225 50.44 0.70 10.46
C GLN A 225 50.87 -0.68 9.95
N LEU A 226 51.25 -0.74 8.67
CA LEU A 226 51.67 -1.95 7.98
C LEU A 226 53.06 -1.75 7.40
N ASP A 227 54.00 -2.61 7.78
CA ASP A 227 55.33 -2.67 7.16
C ASP A 227 55.46 -4.00 6.40
N ILE A 228 55.63 -3.93 5.08
CA ILE A 228 55.64 -5.06 4.15
C ILE A 228 56.98 -5.13 3.42
N GLU A 229 57.54 -6.33 3.30
CA GLU A 229 58.73 -6.64 2.52
C GLU A 229 58.33 -7.41 1.24
N LEU A 230 58.85 -6.97 0.10
CA LEU A 230 58.54 -7.57 -1.21
C LEU A 230 59.58 -8.61 -1.64
N ASP A 231 59.14 -9.54 -2.48
CA ASP A 231 60.01 -10.51 -3.16
C ASP A 231 60.88 -9.86 -4.26
N ASP A 232 61.91 -10.57 -4.72
CA ASP A 232 62.93 -10.07 -5.65
C ASP A 232 62.39 -9.77 -7.06
N ASP A 233 61.28 -10.40 -7.47
CA ASP A 233 60.77 -10.43 -8.85
C ASP A 233 59.51 -9.55 -9.07
N VAL A 234 59.26 -8.55 -8.23
CA VAL A 234 58.10 -7.66 -8.37
C VAL A 234 58.31 -6.60 -9.46
N SER A 235 57.46 -6.63 -10.50
CA SER A 235 57.51 -5.65 -11.60
C SER A 235 56.52 -4.48 -11.47
N ASP A 236 55.39 -4.66 -10.77
CA ASP A 236 54.32 -3.66 -10.67
C ASP A 236 54.05 -3.26 -9.21
N LEU A 237 54.71 -2.19 -8.78
CA LEU A 237 54.64 -1.72 -7.40
C LEU A 237 53.29 -1.08 -7.07
N ALA A 238 52.69 -0.37 -8.03
CA ALA A 238 51.40 0.29 -7.83
C ALA A 238 50.27 -0.73 -7.62
N ASP A 239 50.32 -1.85 -8.34
CA ASP A 239 49.41 -2.98 -8.18
C ASP A 239 49.46 -3.57 -6.76
N ILE A 240 50.66 -3.75 -6.19
CA ILE A 240 50.77 -4.23 -4.81
C ILE A 240 50.15 -3.24 -3.81
N PHE A 241 50.38 -1.93 -3.97
CA PHE A 241 49.74 -0.93 -3.10
C PHE A 241 48.21 -1.00 -3.19
N ALA A 242 47.66 -1.15 -4.41
CA ALA A 242 46.22 -1.28 -4.62
C ALA A 242 45.67 -2.57 -3.99
N GLN A 243 46.32 -3.72 -4.20
CA GLN A 243 45.88 -5.01 -3.64
C GLN A 243 45.96 -5.04 -2.11
N VAL A 244 47.00 -4.46 -1.52
CA VAL A 244 47.12 -4.33 -0.06
C VAL A 244 46.00 -3.44 0.50
N TYR A 245 45.71 -2.31 -0.15
CA TYR A 245 44.61 -1.43 0.23
C TYR A 245 43.26 -2.15 0.16
N MET A 246 42.91 -2.73 -0.99
CA MET A 246 41.65 -3.46 -1.20
C MET A 246 41.47 -4.61 -0.21
N THR A 247 42.52 -5.41 0.02
CA THR A 247 42.48 -6.54 0.96
C THR A 247 42.28 -6.08 2.40
N THR A 248 42.91 -4.97 2.78
CA THR A 248 42.78 -4.38 4.12
C THR A 248 41.40 -3.76 4.31
N GLU A 249 40.92 -3.00 3.34
CA GLU A 249 39.60 -2.37 3.37
C GLU A 249 38.50 -3.43 3.50
N GLN A 250 38.53 -4.48 2.67
CA GLN A 250 37.55 -5.58 2.71
C GLN A 250 37.53 -6.34 4.05
N MET A 251 38.68 -6.38 4.75
CA MET A 251 38.79 -7.02 6.06
C MET A 251 38.24 -6.12 7.18
N VAL A 252 38.43 -4.80 7.08
CA VAL A 252 37.92 -3.83 8.05
C VAL A 252 36.42 -3.64 7.87
N LEU A 253 35.97 -3.47 6.63
CA LEU A 253 34.58 -3.31 6.23
C LEU A 253 34.22 -4.38 5.20
N THR A 254 33.36 -5.30 5.59
CA THR A 254 32.89 -6.36 4.70
C THR A 254 31.73 -5.86 3.86
N SER A 255 31.94 -5.76 2.55
CA SER A 255 30.88 -5.49 1.58
C SER A 255 30.23 -6.79 1.10
N PRO A 256 28.92 -6.79 0.82
CA PRO A 256 28.23 -7.97 0.29
C PRO A 256 28.68 -8.27 -1.15
N LEU A 257 28.85 -9.55 -1.46
CA LEU A 257 29.12 -10.01 -2.83
C LEU A 257 27.82 -10.06 -3.63
N ARG A 258 27.88 -9.63 -4.88
CA ARG A 258 26.74 -9.58 -5.81
C ARG A 258 27.00 -10.43 -7.04
N TYR A 259 25.97 -11.12 -7.51
CA TYR A 259 26.07 -12.00 -8.68
C TYR A 259 24.96 -11.69 -9.69
N SER A 260 25.28 -11.85 -10.97
CA SER A 260 24.25 -11.84 -12.00
C SER A 260 23.43 -13.13 -11.95
N THR A 261 22.19 -13.09 -12.44
CA THR A 261 21.33 -14.29 -12.54
C THR A 261 22.02 -15.43 -13.29
N GLN A 262 22.68 -15.11 -14.41
CA GLN A 262 23.40 -16.11 -15.21
C GLN A 262 24.56 -16.75 -14.44
N ALA A 263 25.31 -15.97 -13.65
CA ALA A 263 26.41 -16.49 -12.84
C ALA A 263 25.91 -17.45 -11.75
N MET A 264 24.77 -17.16 -11.13
CA MET A 264 24.17 -18.07 -10.14
C MET A 264 23.65 -19.37 -10.77
N ILE A 265 23.03 -19.30 -11.96
CA ILE A 265 22.62 -20.50 -12.71
C ILE A 265 23.84 -21.38 -13.03
N GLU A 266 24.96 -20.78 -13.45
CA GLU A 266 26.21 -21.50 -13.72
C GLU A 266 26.84 -22.12 -12.47
N GLN A 267 26.62 -21.51 -11.30
CA GLN A 267 27.01 -22.05 -9.99
C GLN A 267 26.08 -23.18 -9.50
N GLY A 268 24.96 -23.42 -10.18
CA GLY A 268 24.04 -24.53 -9.89
C GLY A 268 22.86 -24.18 -8.99
N TYR A 269 22.62 -22.89 -8.71
CA TYR A 269 21.44 -22.45 -7.97
C TYR A 269 20.15 -22.69 -8.78
N SER A 270 19.06 -23.03 -8.10
CA SER A 270 17.74 -23.07 -8.70
C SER A 270 17.15 -21.66 -8.85
N ASN A 271 16.15 -21.50 -9.71
CA ASN A 271 15.45 -20.21 -9.82
C ASN A 271 14.76 -19.83 -8.49
N GLU A 272 14.23 -20.79 -7.72
CA GLU A 272 13.64 -20.46 -6.42
C GLU A 272 14.67 -19.90 -5.43
N GLU A 273 15.90 -20.41 -5.46
CA GLU A 273 17.00 -19.93 -4.60
C GLU A 273 17.54 -18.56 -5.05
N ILE A 274 17.60 -18.32 -6.37
CA ILE A 274 18.08 -17.03 -6.92
C ILE A 274 17.13 -15.89 -6.55
N PHE A 275 15.83 -16.12 -6.70
CA PHE A 275 14.79 -15.10 -6.53
C PHE A 275 14.20 -15.09 -5.10
N GLU A 276 14.93 -15.62 -4.12
CA GLU A 276 14.54 -15.57 -2.70
C GLU A 276 14.75 -14.17 -2.11
N GLY A 277 13.72 -13.61 -1.48
CA GLY A 277 13.76 -12.30 -0.83
C GLY A 277 13.28 -11.16 -1.74
N PRO A 278 13.72 -9.92 -1.49
CA PRO A 278 13.30 -8.75 -2.26
C PRO A 278 13.94 -8.69 -3.64
N TYR A 279 13.25 -8.05 -4.58
CA TYR A 279 13.80 -7.83 -5.91
C TYR A 279 14.96 -6.82 -5.83
N LEU A 280 16.16 -7.28 -6.21
CA LEU A 280 17.39 -6.47 -6.26
C LEU A 280 17.71 -6.05 -7.70
N HIS A 281 17.90 -4.75 -7.91
CA HIS A 281 18.20 -4.16 -9.22
C HIS A 281 19.67 -4.27 -9.60
N HIS A 282 20.56 -4.37 -8.62
CA HIS A 282 22.00 -4.29 -8.84
C HIS A 282 22.72 -5.62 -8.54
N GLY A 283 22.13 -6.75 -8.94
CA GLY A 283 22.65 -8.10 -8.72
C GLY A 283 22.16 -8.75 -7.41
N TRP A 284 22.24 -10.08 -7.36
CA TRP A 284 21.69 -10.88 -6.27
C TRP A 284 22.68 -11.09 -5.13
N ILE A 285 22.17 -11.04 -3.89
CA ILE A 285 22.94 -11.24 -2.65
C ILE A 285 22.40 -12.50 -1.94
N PRO A 286 22.85 -13.71 -2.35
CA PRO A 286 22.35 -14.96 -1.78
C PRO A 286 22.72 -15.08 -0.29
N GLU A 287 23.97 -14.75 0.05
CA GLU A 287 24.49 -14.82 1.41
C GLU A 287 24.82 -13.42 1.94
N LEU A 288 24.17 -13.07 3.06
CA LEU A 288 24.52 -11.87 3.82
C LEU A 288 25.71 -12.16 4.73
N SER A 289 26.59 -11.16 4.89
CA SER A 289 27.62 -11.19 5.92
C SER A 289 26.99 -11.28 7.32
N ALA A 290 27.70 -11.86 8.29
CA ALA A 290 27.19 -11.99 9.66
C ALA A 290 26.75 -10.62 10.22
N ALA A 291 25.51 -10.55 10.70
CA ALA A 291 24.93 -9.30 11.16
C ALA A 291 25.65 -8.76 12.41
N LYS A 292 26.15 -7.53 12.33
CA LYS A 292 26.78 -6.84 13.46
C LYS A 292 25.71 -6.23 14.37
N ASP A 293 25.93 -6.34 15.69
CA ASP A 293 25.07 -5.71 16.70
C ASP A 293 25.61 -4.32 17.05
N TYR A 294 25.07 -3.29 16.39
CA TYR A 294 25.45 -1.89 16.62
C TYR A 294 24.88 -1.29 17.92
N THR A 295 24.12 -2.07 18.71
CA THR A 295 23.69 -1.62 20.04
C THR A 295 24.81 -1.70 21.08
N LYS A 296 25.92 -2.37 20.74
CA LYS A 296 27.09 -2.58 21.60
C LYS A 296 28.37 -2.14 20.89
N PRO A 297 29.48 -1.98 21.63
CA PRO A 297 30.80 -1.84 21.02
C PRO A 297 31.11 -3.01 20.08
N THR A 298 31.75 -2.72 18.95
CA THR A 298 32.07 -3.72 17.91
C THR A 298 33.51 -4.18 18.05
N GLU A 299 33.73 -5.50 18.08
CA GLU A 299 35.08 -6.08 18.03
C GLU A 299 35.56 -6.22 16.57
N LEU A 300 36.71 -5.61 16.26
CA LEU A 300 37.42 -5.76 15.00
C LEU A 300 38.61 -6.70 15.18
N LYS A 301 38.58 -7.86 14.50
CA LYS A 301 39.62 -8.89 14.59
C LYS A 301 40.40 -8.95 13.28
N LEU A 302 41.67 -8.52 13.30
CA LEU A 302 42.54 -8.49 12.11
C LEU A 302 43.56 -9.63 12.09
N SER A 303 43.41 -10.65 12.95
CA SER A 303 44.33 -11.80 13.01
C SER A 303 44.47 -12.55 11.67
N HIS A 304 43.40 -12.59 10.87
CA HIS A 304 43.42 -13.20 9.53
C HIS A 304 43.98 -12.28 8.44
N LEU A 305 44.13 -10.98 8.69
CA LEU A 305 44.62 -10.02 7.70
C LEU A 305 46.04 -10.37 7.24
N ALA A 306 46.91 -10.76 8.17
CA ALA A 306 48.30 -11.12 7.86
C ALA A 306 48.39 -12.25 6.82
N ASN A 307 47.57 -13.30 6.97
CA ASN A 307 47.57 -14.42 6.03
C ASN A 307 47.03 -14.02 4.65
N ARG A 308 46.03 -13.12 4.59
CA ARG A 308 45.51 -12.62 3.30
C ARG A 308 46.52 -11.72 2.59
N LEU A 309 47.20 -10.86 3.33
CA LEU A 309 48.25 -10.00 2.78
C LEU A 309 49.47 -10.81 2.29
N LEU A 310 49.87 -11.87 3.00
CA LEU A 310 50.92 -12.79 2.54
C LEU A 310 50.54 -13.61 1.29
N ALA A 311 49.24 -13.75 0.99
CA ALA A 311 48.79 -14.44 -0.20
C ALA A 311 48.89 -13.59 -1.48
N ILE A 312 49.14 -12.28 -1.34
CA ILE A 312 49.33 -11.36 -2.47
C ILE A 312 50.65 -11.72 -3.18
N PRO A 313 50.63 -12.04 -4.48
CA PRO A 313 51.85 -12.34 -5.23
C PRO A 313 52.85 -11.17 -5.14
N GLY A 314 54.08 -11.46 -4.67
CA GLY A 314 55.13 -10.46 -4.50
C GLY A 314 55.30 -9.95 -3.07
N VAL A 315 54.40 -10.27 -2.13
CA VAL A 315 54.58 -10.00 -0.70
C VAL A 315 55.34 -11.15 -0.05
N GLN A 316 56.52 -10.86 0.52
CA GLN A 316 57.37 -11.86 1.17
C GLN A 316 57.12 -11.95 2.68
N ASN A 317 57.15 -10.82 3.38
CA ASN A 317 56.97 -10.74 4.84
C ASN A 317 56.15 -9.54 5.27
N ILE A 318 55.49 -9.65 6.42
CA ILE A 318 54.85 -8.54 7.13
C ILE A 318 55.62 -8.33 8.43
N THR A 319 56.36 -7.23 8.54
CA THR A 319 57.26 -6.96 9.67
C THR A 319 56.57 -6.17 10.79
N ARG A 320 55.48 -5.46 10.46
CA ARG A 320 54.67 -4.73 11.43
C ARG A 320 53.19 -4.76 11.06
N LEU A 321 52.36 -5.05 12.04
CA LEU A 321 50.92 -4.84 12.03
C LEU A 321 50.55 -4.27 13.41
N ALA A 322 50.31 -2.96 13.46
CA ALA A 322 49.99 -2.26 14.70
C ALA A 322 49.04 -1.10 14.43
N LEU A 323 48.26 -0.71 15.43
CA LEU A 323 47.46 0.51 15.33
C LEU A 323 48.34 1.72 15.69
N GLY A 324 48.28 2.76 14.85
CA GLY A 324 48.93 4.03 15.11
C GLY A 324 48.26 4.82 16.23
N LYS A 325 48.48 6.15 16.22
CA LYS A 325 47.75 7.04 17.13
C LYS A 325 46.26 6.94 16.82
N HIS A 326 45.46 6.65 17.84
CA HIS A 326 44.02 6.46 17.73
C HIS A 326 43.28 7.32 18.75
N ASP A 327 41.99 7.50 18.49
CA ASP A 327 41.06 8.22 19.35
C ASP A 327 40.64 7.34 20.56
N GLU A 328 40.04 7.96 21.59
CA GLU A 328 39.49 7.28 22.77
C GLU A 328 38.36 6.29 22.42
N ASN A 329 37.77 6.46 21.23
CA ASN A 329 36.72 5.59 20.70
C ASN A 329 37.24 4.22 20.19
N ILE A 330 38.56 4.00 20.18
CA ILE A 330 39.19 2.71 19.85
C ILE A 330 39.99 2.24 21.05
N SER A 331 39.77 1.01 21.50
CA SER A 331 40.54 0.41 22.60
C SER A 331 41.09 -0.96 22.20
N PRO A 332 42.36 -1.28 22.51
CA PRO A 332 42.92 -2.61 22.27
C PRO A 332 42.29 -3.65 23.20
N LEU A 333 42.09 -4.88 22.72
CA LEU A 333 41.69 -6.00 23.57
C LEU A 333 42.87 -6.47 24.42
N ALA A 334 42.63 -6.70 25.72
CA ALA A 334 43.67 -6.93 26.71
C ALA A 334 44.57 -8.15 26.46
N ASP A 335 44.05 -9.17 25.75
CA ASP A 335 44.73 -10.45 25.50
C ASP A 335 45.00 -10.74 24.01
N ASP A 336 44.76 -9.77 23.11
CA ASP A 336 44.97 -9.92 21.67
C ASP A 336 45.54 -8.65 21.03
N SER A 337 46.79 -8.73 20.56
CA SER A 337 47.49 -7.61 19.93
C SER A 337 46.95 -7.22 18.54
N TRP A 338 46.06 -8.02 17.96
CA TRP A 338 45.53 -7.83 16.60
C TRP A 338 44.02 -7.58 16.58
N SER A 339 43.43 -7.30 17.75
CA SER A 339 42.01 -7.00 17.87
C SER A 339 41.76 -5.73 18.65
N TRP A 340 40.77 -4.96 18.19
CA TRP A 340 40.36 -3.70 18.79
C TRP A 340 38.86 -3.65 18.99
N THR A 341 38.43 -2.93 20.02
CA THR A 341 37.04 -2.62 20.30
C THR A 341 36.75 -1.20 19.84
N ILE A 342 35.77 -1.06 18.95
CA ILE A 342 35.23 0.20 18.47
C ILE A 342 34.03 0.57 19.33
N ALA A 343 34.01 1.81 19.83
CA ALA A 343 32.92 2.31 20.68
C ALA A 343 31.55 2.23 19.99
N GLN A 344 30.49 2.14 20.80
CA GLN A 344 29.12 2.09 20.30
C GLN A 344 28.78 3.33 19.46
N GLY A 345 28.10 3.14 18.33
CA GLY A 345 27.70 4.22 17.43
C GLY A 345 28.79 4.65 16.43
N TYR A 346 29.96 4.01 16.49
CA TYR A 346 31.08 4.28 15.60
C TYR A 346 31.45 3.05 14.74
N TYR A 347 32.13 3.31 13.62
CA TYR A 347 32.70 2.28 12.75
C TYR A 347 34.14 2.62 12.35
N PRO A 348 35.01 1.63 12.12
CA PRO A 348 36.40 1.89 11.75
C PRO A 348 36.49 2.33 10.28
N ARG A 349 37.13 3.48 10.04
CA ARG A 349 37.46 3.98 8.70
C ARG A 349 38.97 3.88 8.46
N LEU A 350 39.39 3.00 7.55
CA LEU A 350 40.81 2.79 7.29
C LEU A 350 41.45 4.06 6.69
N TRP A 351 42.59 4.49 7.24
CA TRP A 351 43.45 5.52 6.65
C TRP A 351 42.80 6.89 6.35
N GLY A 352 41.74 7.27 7.08
CA GLY A 352 41.15 8.61 7.01
C GLY A 352 40.26 8.84 5.78
N ASN A 353 39.96 10.11 5.48
CA ASN A 353 39.04 10.48 4.40
C ASN A 353 39.59 10.16 3.00
N ASP A 354 40.86 10.52 2.76
CA ASP A 354 41.57 10.24 1.50
C ASP A 354 42.69 9.22 1.75
N PRO A 355 42.36 7.92 1.76
CA PRO A 355 43.31 6.87 2.10
C PRO A 355 44.45 6.78 1.08
N LEU A 356 44.16 7.03 -0.22
CA LEU A 356 45.13 6.92 -1.31
C LEU A 356 46.17 8.04 -1.27
N ASP A 357 45.75 9.27 -0.93
CA ASP A 357 46.68 10.36 -0.66
C ASP A 357 47.55 10.05 0.57
N LEU A 358 46.94 9.54 1.65
CA LEU A 358 47.68 9.23 2.87
C LEU A 358 48.75 8.15 2.64
N ILE A 359 48.43 7.05 1.96
CA ILE A 359 49.38 5.95 1.73
C ILE A 359 50.48 6.29 0.72
N SER A 360 50.26 7.25 -0.16
CA SER A 360 51.26 7.76 -1.11
C SER A 360 52.13 8.89 -0.52
N SER A 361 51.71 9.47 0.61
CA SER A 361 52.43 10.56 1.29
C SER A 361 53.71 10.11 2.02
N SER A 362 54.57 11.07 2.37
CA SER A 362 55.76 10.81 3.20
C SER A 362 55.43 10.34 4.63
N ALA A 363 54.22 10.64 5.11
CA ALA A 363 53.73 10.24 6.43
C ALA A 363 52.89 8.94 6.37
N SER A 364 53.00 8.19 5.28
CA SER A 364 52.22 6.98 5.03
C SER A 364 52.31 5.97 6.18
N PRO A 365 51.16 5.44 6.64
CA PRO A 365 51.11 4.33 7.60
C PRO A 365 51.44 2.98 6.94
N LEU A 366 51.53 2.91 5.61
CA LEU A 366 51.91 1.74 4.84
C LEU A 366 53.35 1.91 4.32
N THR A 367 54.29 1.15 4.89
CA THR A 367 55.68 1.12 4.42
C THR A 367 55.93 -0.15 3.63
N ILE A 368 56.19 -0.01 2.32
CA ILE A 368 56.59 -1.13 1.47
C ILE A 368 58.09 -1.02 1.18
N THR A 369 58.83 -2.09 1.44
CA THR A 369 60.29 -2.17 1.27
C THR A 369 60.67 -3.26 0.28
N ALA A 370 61.61 -2.94 -0.61
CA ALA A 370 62.24 -3.91 -1.51
C ALA A 370 63.63 -4.33 -0.99
N LYS A 371 64.21 -5.37 -1.60
CA LYS A 371 65.53 -5.92 -1.25
C LYS A 371 66.58 -4.81 -1.07
N GLY A 372 67.29 -4.84 0.07
CA GLY A 372 68.28 -3.84 0.44
C GLY A 372 67.75 -2.70 1.32
N GLY A 373 66.49 -2.78 1.77
CA GLY A 373 65.87 -1.81 2.69
C GLY A 373 65.42 -0.51 2.01
N VAL A 374 65.22 -0.54 0.69
CA VAL A 374 64.79 0.63 -0.08
C VAL A 374 63.28 0.81 0.12
N LYS A 375 62.88 1.95 0.70
CA LYS A 375 61.47 2.34 0.81
C LYS A 375 60.93 2.74 -0.56
N ILE A 376 59.83 2.12 -0.96
CA ILE A 376 59.14 2.38 -2.22
C ILE A 376 58.10 3.49 -2.00
N THR A 377 57.95 4.36 -2.99
CA THR A 377 56.91 5.39 -3.05
C THR A 377 56.22 5.34 -4.42
N VAL A 378 54.90 5.43 -4.42
CA VAL A 378 54.05 5.40 -5.62
C VAL A 378 53.13 6.62 -5.59
N SER A 379 52.75 7.17 -6.75
CA SER A 379 51.81 8.28 -6.80
C SER A 379 50.37 7.82 -6.58
N LYS A 380 49.51 8.69 -6.02
CA LYS A 380 48.06 8.42 -5.86
C LYS A 380 47.42 7.94 -7.16
N GLN A 381 47.69 8.62 -8.27
CA GLN A 381 47.12 8.31 -9.58
C GLN A 381 47.51 6.91 -10.08
N ASP A 382 48.75 6.47 -9.83
CA ASP A 382 49.20 5.14 -10.25
C ASP A 382 48.49 4.04 -9.46
N ILE A 383 48.20 4.28 -8.17
CA ILE A 383 47.43 3.36 -7.33
C ILE A 383 45.97 3.32 -7.78
N GLU A 384 45.34 4.48 -7.98
CA GLU A 384 43.95 4.58 -8.48
C GLU A 384 43.74 3.82 -9.79
N ASN A 385 44.66 3.96 -10.74
CA ASN A 385 44.61 3.26 -12.02
C ASN A 385 44.73 1.72 -11.89
N LYS A 386 45.17 1.21 -10.74
CA LYS A 386 45.33 -0.21 -10.43
C LYS A 386 44.23 -0.76 -9.53
N ILE A 387 43.42 0.09 -8.92
CA ILE A 387 42.24 -0.35 -8.16
C ILE A 387 41.23 -0.93 -9.14
N ILE A 388 40.81 -2.17 -8.89
CA ILE A 388 39.82 -2.84 -9.71
C ILE A 388 38.44 -2.37 -9.24
N ALA A 389 37.79 -1.52 -10.04
CA ALA A 389 36.38 -1.19 -9.83
C ALA A 389 35.52 -2.39 -10.27
N GLU A 390 34.66 -2.88 -9.37
CA GLU A 390 33.68 -3.90 -9.73
C GLU A 390 32.63 -3.25 -10.66
N PRO A 391 32.33 -3.85 -11.82
CA PRO A 391 31.29 -3.31 -12.70
C PRO A 391 29.92 -3.44 -12.03
N LEU A 392 29.10 -2.41 -12.15
CA LEU A 392 27.71 -2.46 -11.70
C LEU A 392 26.95 -3.54 -12.48
N ILE A 393 26.29 -4.45 -11.77
CA ILE A 393 25.53 -5.55 -12.37
C ILE A 393 24.07 -5.12 -12.44
N GLU A 394 23.54 -4.82 -13.61
CA GLU A 394 22.10 -4.55 -13.75
C GLU A 394 21.29 -5.85 -13.90
N THR A 395 20.36 -6.09 -12.98
CA THR A 395 19.43 -7.22 -13.06
C THR A 395 18.40 -6.97 -14.15
N GLN A 396 18.51 -7.72 -15.25
CA GLN A 396 17.54 -7.64 -16.35
C GLN A 396 16.33 -8.57 -16.10
N PRO A 397 15.12 -8.16 -16.47
CA PRO A 397 13.93 -9.01 -16.40
C PRO A 397 14.04 -10.25 -17.31
N GLU A 398 13.60 -11.40 -16.82
CA GLU A 398 13.56 -12.65 -17.59
C GLU A 398 12.24 -12.74 -18.34
N LEU A 399 12.34 -12.75 -19.67
CA LEU A 399 11.20 -12.73 -20.55
C LEU A 399 11.15 -13.96 -21.43
N LEU A 400 9.95 -14.53 -21.55
CA LEU A 400 9.67 -15.44 -22.65
C LEU A 400 9.38 -14.63 -23.91
N ASN A 401 10.42 -14.39 -24.71
CA ASN A 401 10.34 -13.59 -25.93
C ASN A 401 9.21 -14.04 -26.89
N TRP A 402 8.67 -13.10 -27.66
CA TRP A 402 7.69 -13.37 -28.72
C TRP A 402 8.18 -14.46 -29.69
N GLY A 403 7.26 -15.31 -30.14
CA GLY A 403 7.48 -16.29 -31.20
C GLY A 403 7.32 -15.69 -32.59
N LYS A 404 7.09 -16.55 -33.58
CA LYS A 404 6.71 -16.13 -34.93
C LYS A 404 5.19 -16.11 -35.02
N HIS A 405 4.61 -14.92 -35.18
CA HIS A 405 3.18 -14.79 -35.42
C HIS A 405 2.72 -15.59 -36.66
N ARG A 406 1.64 -16.37 -36.49
CA ARG A 406 1.01 -17.22 -37.51
C ARG A 406 -0.37 -16.69 -37.85
N LYS A 407 -0.69 -16.62 -39.14
CA LYS A 407 -2.00 -16.17 -39.66
C LYS A 407 -3.07 -17.25 -39.53
N VAL A 408 -3.37 -17.67 -38.31
CA VAL A 408 -4.34 -18.75 -38.03
C VAL A 408 -5.79 -18.32 -38.29
N LEU A 409 -6.08 -17.01 -38.31
CA LEU A 409 -7.40 -16.45 -38.59
C LEU A 409 -7.79 -16.58 -40.07
N ASP A 410 -6.83 -16.55 -41.00
CA ASP A 410 -7.08 -16.53 -42.44
C ASP A 410 -7.83 -17.80 -42.87
N TYR A 411 -9.11 -17.64 -43.22
CA TYR A 411 -9.97 -18.73 -43.67
C TYR A 411 -10.10 -18.77 -45.20
N TYR A 412 -10.05 -19.98 -45.76
CA TYR A 412 -10.23 -20.23 -47.18
C TYR A 412 -11.45 -21.17 -47.36
N PRO A 413 -12.54 -20.69 -48.00
CA PRO A 413 -13.77 -21.48 -48.10
C PRO A 413 -13.58 -22.85 -48.76
N VAL A 414 -14.16 -23.88 -48.16
CA VAL A 414 -14.15 -25.25 -48.71
C VAL A 414 -14.98 -25.35 -50.00
N SER A 415 -15.95 -24.45 -50.18
CA SER A 415 -16.68 -24.27 -51.43
C SER A 415 -15.76 -24.02 -52.64
N ASN A 416 -14.59 -23.42 -52.43
CA ASN A 416 -13.60 -23.22 -53.51
C ASN A 416 -12.83 -24.49 -53.88
N LYS A 417 -12.85 -25.53 -53.04
CA LYS A 417 -12.19 -26.81 -53.28
C LYS A 417 -13.06 -27.79 -54.06
N LEU A 418 -14.37 -27.53 -54.12
CA LEU A 418 -15.31 -28.35 -54.88
C LEU A 418 -15.10 -28.20 -56.39
N PRO A 419 -15.39 -29.25 -57.19
CA PRO A 419 -15.30 -29.17 -58.64
C PRO A 419 -16.09 -28.00 -59.24
N ALA A 420 -15.57 -27.41 -60.33
CA ALA A 420 -16.19 -26.25 -60.97
C ALA A 420 -17.63 -26.50 -61.49
N CYS A 421 -18.01 -27.76 -61.72
CA CYS A 421 -19.36 -28.14 -62.14
C CYS A 421 -20.44 -27.88 -61.09
N TYR A 422 -20.09 -27.71 -59.81
CA TYR A 422 -21.02 -27.28 -58.76
C TYR A 422 -21.38 -25.79 -58.86
N GLY A 423 -20.59 -24.99 -59.60
CA GLY A 423 -20.87 -23.58 -59.86
C GLY A 423 -20.72 -22.65 -58.67
N LEU A 424 -20.01 -23.08 -57.60
CA LEU A 424 -19.83 -22.30 -56.37
C LEU A 424 -18.75 -21.21 -56.49
N GLN A 425 -17.95 -21.24 -57.56
CA GLN A 425 -16.90 -20.25 -57.83
C GLN A 425 -17.36 -19.15 -58.81
N THR A 426 -18.57 -19.27 -59.35
CA THR A 426 -19.18 -18.34 -60.30
C THR A 426 -20.39 -17.68 -59.68
N TYR A 427 -20.80 -16.52 -60.19
CA TYR A 427 -22.04 -15.87 -59.77
C TYR A 427 -23.22 -16.85 -59.83
N ALA A 428 -24.04 -16.87 -58.79
CA ALA A 428 -25.22 -17.71 -58.75
C ALA A 428 -26.27 -17.16 -59.72
N GLU A 429 -26.48 -17.86 -60.83
CA GLU A 429 -27.47 -17.52 -61.85
C GLU A 429 -28.78 -18.33 -61.67
N THR A 430 -28.70 -19.43 -60.91
CA THR A 430 -29.84 -20.34 -60.67
C THR A 430 -30.18 -20.46 -59.20
N GLN A 431 -31.46 -20.72 -58.90
CA GLN A 431 -31.93 -20.94 -57.53
C GLN A 431 -31.32 -22.20 -56.88
N GLN A 432 -30.95 -23.20 -57.69
CA GLN A 432 -30.25 -24.40 -57.20
C GLN A 432 -28.84 -24.08 -56.69
N GLN A 433 -28.10 -23.21 -57.37
CA GLN A 433 -26.79 -22.74 -56.89
C GLN A 433 -26.92 -21.96 -55.57
N VAL A 434 -27.95 -21.12 -55.45
CA VAL A 434 -28.23 -20.39 -54.19
C VAL A 434 -28.51 -21.36 -53.05
N HIS A 435 -29.34 -22.39 -53.27
CA HIS A 435 -29.61 -23.40 -52.23
C HIS A 435 -28.36 -24.19 -51.84
N LEU A 436 -27.47 -24.51 -52.79
CA LEU A 436 -26.22 -25.21 -52.49
C LEU A 436 -25.26 -24.32 -51.69
N HIS A 437 -25.14 -23.03 -52.04
CA HIS A 437 -24.39 -22.07 -51.23
C HIS A 437 -24.93 -21.96 -49.80
N GLN A 438 -26.26 -21.89 -49.65
CA GLN A 438 -26.92 -21.85 -48.33
C GLN A 438 -26.72 -23.16 -47.55
N PHE A 439 -26.70 -24.31 -48.23
CA PHE A 439 -26.39 -25.60 -47.61
C PHE A 439 -24.96 -25.66 -47.09
N MET A 440 -24.00 -25.09 -47.82
CA MET A 440 -22.60 -25.05 -47.41
C MET A 440 -22.32 -24.08 -46.25
N LEU A 441 -23.12 -23.02 -46.11
CA LEU A 441 -22.86 -21.92 -45.17
C LEU A 441 -22.66 -22.37 -43.71
N PRO A 442 -23.47 -23.26 -43.10
CA PRO A 442 -23.25 -23.70 -41.72
C PRO A 442 -21.91 -24.41 -41.53
N PHE A 443 -21.50 -25.25 -42.48
CA PHE A 443 -20.21 -25.96 -42.43
C PHE A 443 -19.03 -24.99 -42.59
N GLU A 444 -19.14 -24.03 -43.51
CA GLU A 444 -18.17 -22.94 -43.67
C GLU A 444 -18.05 -22.12 -42.38
N GLN A 445 -19.18 -21.79 -41.75
CA GLN A 445 -19.22 -21.02 -40.52
C GLN A 445 -18.56 -21.76 -39.35
N MET A 446 -18.79 -23.07 -39.21
CA MET A 446 -18.13 -23.89 -38.17
C MET A 446 -16.61 -23.89 -38.31
N LEU A 447 -16.09 -24.10 -39.52
CA LEU A 447 -14.64 -24.10 -39.79
C LEU A 447 -14.03 -22.71 -39.60
N ALA A 448 -14.73 -21.67 -40.05
CA ALA A 448 -14.29 -20.28 -39.89
C ALA A 448 -14.26 -19.87 -38.41
N ASN A 449 -15.27 -20.26 -37.62
CA ASN A 449 -15.29 -20.05 -36.17
C ASN A 449 -14.11 -20.76 -35.49
N GLY A 450 -13.78 -21.99 -35.86
CA GLY A 450 -12.59 -22.67 -35.33
C GLY A 450 -11.28 -21.90 -35.58
N CYS A 451 -11.13 -21.33 -36.78
CA CYS A 451 -9.98 -20.46 -37.09
C CYS A 451 -9.99 -19.17 -36.23
N ALA A 452 -11.15 -18.57 -36.01
CA ALA A 452 -11.30 -17.39 -35.17
C ALA A 452 -11.06 -17.69 -33.69
N GLU A 453 -11.47 -18.86 -33.21
CA GLU A 453 -11.27 -19.29 -31.82
C GLU A 453 -9.79 -19.54 -31.54
N LEU A 454 -9.09 -20.17 -32.48
CA LEU A 454 -7.64 -20.32 -32.40
C LEU A 454 -6.91 -18.96 -32.43
N ALA A 455 -7.39 -18.00 -33.22
CA ALA A 455 -6.85 -16.65 -33.24
C ALA A 455 -7.13 -15.86 -31.95
N LEU A 456 -8.20 -16.20 -31.22
CA LEU A 456 -8.57 -15.59 -29.95
C LEU A 456 -7.74 -16.14 -28.77
N LEU A 457 -7.05 -17.28 -28.94
CA LEU A 457 -6.30 -17.97 -27.90
C LEU A 457 -5.35 -17.07 -27.08
N PRO A 458 -4.53 -16.17 -27.67
CA PRO A 458 -3.69 -15.25 -26.90
C PRO A 458 -4.50 -14.38 -25.93
N LYS A 459 -5.67 -13.90 -26.34
CA LYS A 459 -6.56 -13.07 -25.53
C LYS A 459 -7.36 -13.90 -24.52
N LEU A 460 -7.74 -15.13 -24.85
CA LEU A 460 -8.44 -16.06 -23.93
C LEU A 460 -7.55 -16.52 -22.77
N LEU A 461 -6.25 -16.65 -22.97
CA LEU A 461 -5.30 -17.07 -21.94
C LEU A 461 -4.47 -15.91 -21.38
N ALA A 462 -4.72 -14.68 -21.82
CA ALA A 462 -4.01 -13.52 -21.30
C ALA A 462 -4.35 -13.25 -19.83
N PHE A 463 -3.32 -12.91 -19.05
CA PHE A 463 -3.49 -12.42 -17.68
C PHE A 463 -3.98 -10.96 -17.63
N LYS A 464 -3.65 -10.17 -18.66
CA LYS A 464 -4.07 -8.76 -18.79
C LYS A 464 -4.88 -8.53 -20.06
N GLN A 465 -5.58 -7.38 -20.13
CA GLN A 465 -6.24 -6.89 -21.35
C GLN A 465 -7.22 -7.88 -22.00
N ARG A 466 -8.02 -8.56 -21.16
CA ARG A 466 -9.05 -9.52 -21.63
C ARG A 466 -10.23 -8.78 -22.25
N GLY A 467 -10.65 -9.23 -23.44
CA GLY A 467 -11.75 -8.63 -24.18
C GLY A 467 -13.15 -9.04 -23.68
N ASN A 468 -14.19 -8.62 -24.39
CA ASN A 468 -15.57 -9.03 -24.12
C ASN A 468 -15.95 -10.39 -24.76
N THR A 469 -15.09 -10.92 -25.63
CA THR A 469 -15.37 -12.11 -26.45
C THR A 469 -14.79 -13.36 -25.81
N VAL A 470 -15.60 -14.42 -25.71
CA VAL A 470 -15.19 -15.74 -25.16
C VAL A 470 -15.14 -16.85 -26.20
N TYR A 471 -15.80 -16.68 -27.35
CA TYR A 471 -15.74 -17.59 -28.49
C TYR A 471 -15.30 -16.85 -29.74
N GLY A 472 -14.46 -17.46 -30.56
CA GLY A 472 -14.06 -16.85 -31.82
C GLY A 472 -15.15 -16.99 -32.87
N THR A 473 -15.58 -15.86 -33.43
CA THR A 473 -16.52 -15.82 -34.54
C THR A 473 -15.95 -14.97 -35.67
N GLN A 474 -16.13 -15.42 -36.90
CA GLN A 474 -15.83 -14.61 -38.08
C GLN A 474 -16.77 -15.00 -39.22
N TRP A 475 -17.09 -14.04 -40.09
CA TRP A 475 -17.81 -14.38 -41.32
C TRP A 475 -16.87 -15.13 -42.28
N PRO A 476 -17.25 -16.30 -42.83
CA PRO A 476 -16.36 -17.15 -43.63
C PRO A 476 -15.93 -16.53 -44.97
N PHE A 477 -16.64 -15.52 -45.48
CA PHE A 477 -16.39 -14.97 -46.81
C PHE A 477 -15.79 -13.57 -46.76
N LYS A 478 -14.67 -13.35 -47.47
CA LYS A 478 -14.06 -12.03 -47.62
C LYS A 478 -14.94 -11.10 -48.48
N ALA A 479 -14.73 -9.79 -48.34
CA ALA A 479 -15.43 -8.80 -49.14
C ALA A 479 -15.23 -9.02 -50.66
N ASN A 480 -16.27 -8.77 -51.45
CA ASN A 480 -16.31 -8.92 -52.91
C ASN A 480 -16.08 -10.35 -53.44
N THR A 481 -16.35 -11.38 -52.61
CA THR A 481 -16.33 -12.78 -53.06
C THR A 481 -17.73 -13.27 -53.44
N VAL A 482 -17.81 -14.29 -54.30
CA VAL A 482 -19.08 -14.92 -54.71
C VAL A 482 -19.89 -15.37 -53.50
N GLY A 483 -19.24 -16.05 -52.55
CA GLY A 483 -19.88 -16.52 -51.32
C GLY A 483 -20.47 -15.39 -50.47
N GLN A 484 -19.85 -14.21 -50.44
CA GLN A 484 -20.43 -13.05 -49.73
C GLN A 484 -21.66 -12.50 -50.47
N GLN A 485 -21.57 -12.35 -51.79
CA GLN A 485 -22.64 -11.75 -52.61
C GLN A 485 -23.92 -12.58 -52.57
N VAL A 486 -23.81 -13.91 -52.62
CA VAL A 486 -24.97 -14.81 -52.55
C VAL A 486 -25.72 -14.70 -51.21
N HIS A 487 -25.01 -14.38 -50.12
CA HIS A 487 -25.57 -14.28 -48.78
C HIS A 487 -25.79 -12.83 -48.30
N GLN A 488 -25.69 -11.85 -49.20
CA GLN A 488 -25.68 -10.42 -48.82
C GLN A 488 -26.93 -9.99 -48.04
N GLU A 489 -28.09 -10.58 -48.34
CA GLU A 489 -29.37 -10.26 -47.68
C GLU A 489 -29.43 -10.76 -46.23
N ILE A 490 -28.86 -11.93 -45.93
CA ILE A 490 -28.92 -12.56 -44.60
C ILE A 490 -27.69 -12.27 -43.73
N MET A 491 -26.58 -11.86 -44.36
CA MET A 491 -25.29 -11.65 -43.71
C MET A 491 -25.35 -10.66 -42.52
N PRO A 492 -26.00 -9.49 -42.60
CA PRO A 492 -25.99 -8.54 -41.48
C PRO A 492 -26.64 -9.10 -40.21
N ASP A 493 -27.78 -9.79 -40.36
CA ASP A 493 -28.52 -10.37 -39.23
C ASP A 493 -27.76 -11.53 -38.60
N LEU A 494 -27.15 -12.40 -39.42
CA LEU A 494 -26.34 -13.51 -38.94
C LEU A 494 -25.06 -13.05 -38.23
N ILE A 495 -24.36 -12.04 -38.78
CA ILE A 495 -23.18 -11.47 -38.13
C ILE A 495 -23.56 -10.87 -36.78
N LYS A 496 -24.71 -10.17 -36.70
CA LYS A 496 -25.20 -9.63 -35.43
C LYS A 496 -25.45 -10.73 -34.41
N GLN A 497 -26.13 -11.81 -34.81
CA GLN A 497 -26.39 -12.97 -33.93
C GLN A 497 -25.09 -13.64 -33.46
N LEU A 498 -24.16 -13.92 -34.39
CA LEU A 498 -22.87 -14.53 -34.06
C LEU A 498 -22.04 -13.66 -33.11
N ASN A 499 -22.04 -12.34 -33.31
CA ASN A 499 -21.35 -11.43 -32.42
C ASN A 499 -21.99 -11.43 -31.03
N ASN A 500 -23.32 -11.37 -30.94
CA ASN A 500 -24.05 -11.43 -29.68
C ASN A 500 -23.75 -12.74 -28.92
N ASP A 501 -23.80 -13.90 -29.59
CA ASP A 501 -23.56 -15.21 -28.98
C ASP A 501 -22.10 -15.43 -28.56
N SER A 502 -21.15 -14.64 -29.08
CA SER A 502 -19.73 -14.74 -28.76
C SER A 502 -19.29 -13.88 -27.57
N GLN A 503 -20.09 -12.88 -27.19
CA GLN A 503 -19.74 -11.83 -26.24
C GLN A 503 -20.34 -12.08 -24.86
N ILE A 504 -19.68 -11.58 -23.80
CA ILE A 504 -20.17 -11.72 -22.42
C ILE A 504 -21.38 -10.82 -22.18
N ASN A 505 -21.34 -9.59 -22.69
CA ASN A 505 -22.46 -8.66 -22.69
C ASN A 505 -22.66 -8.00 -24.06
N SER A 506 -23.89 -7.63 -24.37
CA SER A 506 -24.26 -6.85 -25.55
C SER A 506 -25.38 -5.86 -25.21
N ASP A 507 -25.89 -5.12 -26.20
CA ASP A 507 -27.05 -4.24 -26.05
C ASP A 507 -28.29 -4.98 -25.51
N ASP A 508 -28.35 -6.30 -25.69
CA ASP A 508 -29.45 -7.16 -25.24
C ASP A 508 -29.27 -7.67 -23.79
N GLY A 509 -28.17 -7.30 -23.12
CA GLY A 509 -27.87 -7.66 -21.73
C GLY A 509 -26.67 -8.61 -21.56
N ILE A 510 -26.60 -9.28 -20.41
CA ILE A 510 -25.51 -10.22 -20.07
C ILE A 510 -25.89 -11.64 -20.51
N HIS A 511 -25.02 -12.28 -21.29
CA HIS A 511 -25.16 -13.67 -21.73
C HIS A 511 -24.62 -14.61 -20.66
N SER A 512 -25.53 -15.24 -19.89
CA SER A 512 -25.15 -16.04 -18.71
C SER A 512 -24.14 -17.15 -19.00
N GLN A 513 -24.24 -17.83 -20.15
CA GLN A 513 -23.31 -18.93 -20.50
C GLN A 513 -21.89 -18.39 -20.72
N ASN A 514 -21.76 -17.29 -21.46
CA ASN A 514 -20.50 -16.65 -21.78
C ASN A 514 -19.85 -16.03 -20.54
N TYR A 515 -20.66 -15.40 -19.70
CA TYR A 515 -20.24 -14.90 -18.38
C TYR A 515 -19.67 -16.03 -17.51
N THR A 516 -20.38 -17.15 -17.37
CA THR A 516 -19.89 -18.31 -16.59
C THR A 516 -18.62 -18.91 -17.20
N LYS A 517 -18.51 -18.96 -18.52
CA LYS A 517 -17.31 -19.45 -19.22
C LYS A 517 -16.09 -18.59 -18.88
N GLU A 518 -16.21 -17.27 -18.98
CA GLU A 518 -15.12 -16.36 -18.62
C GLU A 518 -14.72 -16.51 -17.14
N LEU A 519 -15.69 -16.60 -16.23
CA LEU A 519 -15.39 -16.81 -14.80
C LEU A 519 -14.66 -18.14 -14.54
N SER A 520 -14.95 -19.17 -15.33
CA SER A 520 -14.26 -20.47 -15.24
C SER A 520 -12.81 -20.38 -15.72
N ILE A 521 -12.56 -19.63 -16.80
CA ILE A 521 -11.20 -19.35 -17.29
C ILE A 521 -10.42 -18.55 -16.26
N LEU A 522 -11.03 -17.51 -15.69
CA LEU A 522 -10.40 -16.71 -14.64
C LEU A 522 -10.02 -17.56 -13.43
N ASN A 523 -10.90 -18.46 -12.99
CA ASN A 523 -10.59 -19.37 -11.88
C ASN A 523 -9.39 -20.27 -12.21
N TYR A 524 -9.37 -20.87 -13.40
CA TYR A 524 -8.24 -21.69 -13.85
C TYR A 524 -6.91 -20.91 -13.91
N LEU A 525 -6.93 -19.66 -14.40
CA LEU A 525 -5.71 -18.85 -14.46
C LEU A 525 -5.24 -18.37 -13.07
N LEU A 526 -6.17 -18.12 -12.14
CA LEU A 526 -5.82 -17.80 -10.75
C LEU A 526 -5.19 -18.98 -10.00
N GLU A 527 -5.59 -20.21 -10.33
CA GLU A 527 -5.03 -21.44 -9.73
C GLU A 527 -3.51 -21.58 -9.97
N TYR A 528 -2.97 -20.99 -11.04
CA TYR A 528 -1.51 -20.95 -11.27
C TYR A 528 -0.75 -20.26 -10.14
N PHE A 529 -1.42 -19.33 -9.44
CA PHE A 529 -0.84 -18.55 -8.35
C PHE A 529 -1.31 -19.06 -6.98
N GLY A 530 -1.91 -20.26 -6.91
CA GLY A 530 -2.44 -20.84 -5.69
C GLY A 530 -3.67 -20.11 -5.13
N THR A 531 -4.32 -19.26 -5.92
CA THR A 531 -5.53 -18.53 -5.53
C THR A 531 -6.73 -19.03 -6.33
N HIS A 532 -7.92 -18.58 -5.94
CA HIS A 532 -9.17 -18.95 -6.61
C HIS A 532 -10.08 -17.73 -6.73
N ARG A 533 -10.99 -17.79 -7.69
CA ARG A 533 -12.02 -16.77 -7.89
C ARG A 533 -12.91 -16.67 -6.64
N ALA A 534 -13.32 -15.45 -6.29
CA ALA A 534 -14.29 -15.24 -5.22
C ALA A 534 -15.63 -15.92 -5.48
N ALA A 535 -16.29 -16.36 -4.41
CA ALA A 535 -17.72 -16.64 -4.44
C ALA A 535 -18.47 -15.32 -4.70
N ARG A 536 -19.48 -15.32 -5.57
CA ARG A 536 -20.25 -14.10 -5.88
C ARG A 536 -21.50 -14.04 -5.00
N PRO A 537 -21.63 -13.05 -4.09
CA PRO A 537 -22.90 -12.76 -3.43
C PRO A 537 -23.99 -12.39 -4.45
N LEU A 538 -25.24 -12.76 -4.17
CA LEU A 538 -26.38 -12.44 -5.05
C LEU A 538 -26.63 -10.92 -5.17
N THR A 539 -26.13 -10.14 -4.22
CA THR A 539 -26.35 -8.70 -4.10
C THR A 539 -25.44 -7.86 -4.99
N LEU A 540 -24.41 -8.44 -5.60
CA LEU A 540 -23.40 -7.70 -6.37
C LEU A 540 -23.75 -7.57 -7.86
N ASP A 541 -23.37 -6.42 -8.44
CA ASP A 541 -23.43 -6.21 -9.88
C ASP A 541 -22.51 -7.20 -10.61
N SER A 542 -23.02 -7.80 -11.69
CA SER A 542 -22.31 -8.87 -12.39
C SER A 542 -21.09 -8.34 -13.16
N LEU A 543 -21.16 -7.12 -13.71
CA LEU A 543 -20.07 -6.52 -14.48
C LEU A 543 -18.98 -5.96 -13.57
N ASP A 544 -19.35 -5.33 -12.46
CA ASP A 544 -18.40 -4.91 -11.43
C ASP A 544 -17.65 -6.13 -10.88
N PHE A 545 -18.36 -7.22 -10.52
CA PHE A 545 -17.73 -8.46 -10.08
C PHE A 545 -16.72 -8.99 -11.11
N LEU A 546 -17.10 -9.04 -12.39
CA LEU A 546 -16.21 -9.50 -13.45
C LEU A 546 -14.97 -8.61 -13.60
N SER A 547 -15.15 -7.28 -13.53
CA SER A 547 -14.06 -6.31 -13.56
C SER A 547 -13.10 -6.53 -12.40
N THR A 548 -13.62 -6.70 -11.18
CA THR A 548 -12.84 -7.05 -9.98
C THR A 548 -12.01 -8.31 -10.17
N GLN A 549 -12.60 -9.40 -10.67
CA GLN A 549 -11.86 -10.67 -10.83
C GLN A 549 -10.81 -10.59 -11.95
N ARG A 550 -11.06 -9.83 -13.02
CA ARG A 550 -10.06 -9.56 -14.07
C ARG A 550 -8.91 -8.70 -13.55
N GLY A 551 -9.21 -7.66 -12.78
CA GLY A 551 -8.21 -6.83 -12.12
C GLY A 551 -7.36 -7.64 -11.14
N TYR A 552 -7.99 -8.55 -10.39
CA TYR A 552 -7.29 -9.45 -9.47
C TYR A 552 -6.26 -10.33 -10.17
N LEU A 553 -6.64 -10.98 -11.27
CA LEU A 553 -5.71 -11.76 -12.09
C LEU A 553 -4.58 -10.90 -12.68
N ALA A 554 -4.95 -9.74 -13.25
CA ALA A 554 -4.02 -8.86 -13.95
C ALA A 554 -2.93 -8.26 -13.06
N GLN A 555 -3.24 -8.01 -11.78
CA GLN A 555 -2.34 -7.38 -10.80
C GLN A 555 -1.74 -8.38 -9.81
N GLN A 556 -1.92 -9.68 -10.02
CA GLN A 556 -1.43 -10.70 -9.10
C GLN A 556 0.05 -10.53 -8.69
N PRO A 557 1.00 -10.19 -9.59
CA PRO A 557 2.41 -9.99 -9.22
C PRO A 557 2.62 -8.84 -8.23
N GLU A 558 1.92 -7.72 -8.41
CA GLU A 558 1.99 -6.57 -7.49
C GLU A 558 1.35 -6.91 -6.14
N LEU A 559 0.19 -7.59 -6.17
CA LEU A 559 -0.58 -7.94 -4.97
C LEU A 559 0.15 -8.91 -4.05
N THR A 560 0.89 -9.85 -4.61
CA THR A 560 1.68 -10.81 -3.83
C THR A 560 2.96 -10.19 -3.32
N TYR A 561 3.63 -9.35 -4.11
CA TYR A 561 4.87 -8.68 -3.71
C TYR A 561 4.63 -7.68 -2.57
N GLN A 562 3.59 -6.84 -2.66
CA GLN A 562 3.29 -5.78 -1.70
C GLN A 562 2.32 -6.21 -0.58
N ARG A 563 2.27 -7.50 -0.24
CA ARG A 563 1.23 -8.11 0.63
C ARG A 563 0.95 -7.34 1.93
N ASN A 564 1.99 -6.91 2.62
CA ASN A 564 1.92 -6.24 3.92
C ASN A 564 2.22 -4.73 3.85
N ASN A 565 2.53 -4.23 2.65
CA ASN A 565 2.98 -2.87 2.43
C ASN A 565 1.78 -1.91 2.29
N ILE A 566 1.92 -0.72 2.86
CA ILE A 566 0.87 0.31 2.86
C ILE A 566 1.45 1.70 2.59
N ARG A 567 1.03 2.28 1.46
CA ARG A 567 1.29 3.69 1.13
C ARG A 567 0.07 4.56 1.39
N ILE A 568 0.34 5.82 1.74
CA ILE A 568 -0.67 6.86 2.04
C ILE A 568 -1.31 7.39 0.74
N ASP A 569 -0.60 7.31 -0.38
CA ASP A 569 -1.01 7.91 -1.66
C ASP A 569 -1.65 6.91 -2.65
N LYS A 570 -1.75 5.62 -2.29
CA LYS A 570 -2.23 4.55 -3.16
C LYS A 570 -3.17 3.60 -2.42
N VAL A 571 -4.06 2.96 -3.18
CA VAL A 571 -4.88 1.84 -2.67
C VAL A 571 -3.94 0.66 -2.37
N SER A 572 -3.95 0.17 -1.13
CA SER A 572 -3.01 -0.87 -0.70
C SER A 572 -3.32 -2.22 -1.36
N ALA A 573 -2.27 -3.05 -1.54
CA ALA A 573 -2.43 -4.41 -2.06
C ALA A 573 -3.36 -5.26 -1.17
N LEU A 574 -3.30 -5.10 0.15
CA LEU A 574 -4.23 -5.75 1.08
C LEU A 574 -5.68 -5.34 0.80
N GLN A 575 -5.95 -4.05 0.58
CA GLN A 575 -7.29 -3.56 0.27
C GLN A 575 -7.81 -4.12 -1.06
N LYS A 576 -6.97 -4.14 -2.11
CA LYS A 576 -7.31 -4.77 -3.40
C LYS A 576 -7.58 -6.27 -3.23
N ARG A 577 -6.74 -7.00 -2.49
CA ARG A 577 -6.95 -8.44 -2.22
C ARG A 577 -8.26 -8.71 -1.49
N ILE A 578 -8.57 -7.97 -0.44
CA ILE A 578 -9.86 -8.08 0.27
C ILE A 578 -11.03 -7.78 -0.69
N ALA A 579 -10.92 -6.72 -1.49
CA ALA A 579 -11.93 -6.38 -2.50
C ALA A 579 -12.14 -7.52 -3.51
N ALA A 580 -11.05 -8.16 -3.97
CA ALA A 580 -11.10 -9.33 -4.84
C ALA A 580 -11.77 -10.54 -4.18
N ARG A 581 -11.46 -10.86 -2.93
CA ARG A 581 -12.05 -11.97 -2.16
C ARG A 581 -13.55 -11.78 -1.90
N LEU A 582 -13.96 -10.54 -1.63
CA LEU A 582 -15.37 -10.18 -1.49
C LEU A 582 -16.09 -10.06 -2.84
N GLY A 583 -15.33 -9.90 -3.93
CA GLY A 583 -15.84 -9.78 -5.29
C GLY A 583 -16.42 -8.41 -5.65
N LEU A 584 -15.99 -7.33 -4.98
CA LEU A 584 -16.58 -6.00 -5.11
C LEU A 584 -15.53 -4.92 -5.41
N GLY A 585 -15.94 -3.85 -6.08
CA GLY A 585 -15.10 -2.67 -6.30
C GLY A 585 -14.08 -2.85 -7.42
N GLY A 586 -14.54 -3.06 -8.65
CA GLY A 586 -13.68 -3.15 -9.83
C GLY A 586 -12.77 -1.93 -10.00
N LYS A 587 -13.25 -0.76 -9.55
CA LYS A 587 -12.50 0.51 -9.55
C LYS A 587 -11.22 0.51 -8.70
N CYS A 588 -11.11 -0.39 -7.71
CA CYS A 588 -9.87 -0.56 -6.92
C CYS A 588 -8.69 -1.03 -7.77
N PHE A 589 -8.96 -1.58 -8.96
CA PHE A 589 -7.96 -2.15 -9.87
C PHE A 589 -7.67 -1.23 -11.07
N GLU A 590 -8.24 -0.03 -11.12
CA GLU A 590 -7.87 0.96 -12.14
C GLU A 590 -6.51 1.57 -11.84
N GLU A 591 -5.71 1.85 -12.87
CA GLU A 591 -4.35 2.40 -12.73
C GLU A 591 -4.31 3.70 -11.92
N THR A 592 -5.31 4.57 -12.12
CA THR A 592 -5.52 5.79 -11.32
C THR A 592 -6.78 5.64 -10.48
N SER A 593 -6.69 4.84 -9.42
CA SER A 593 -7.82 4.67 -8.49
C SER A 593 -8.13 5.99 -7.79
N LYS A 594 -9.39 6.43 -7.85
CA LYS A 594 -9.83 7.59 -7.08
C LYS A 594 -10.28 7.15 -5.68
N LEU A 595 -9.73 7.81 -4.66
CA LEU A 595 -10.00 7.48 -3.26
C LEU A 595 -11.44 7.74 -2.82
N ASP A 596 -12.29 8.41 -3.60
CA ASP A 596 -13.69 8.68 -3.26
C ASP A 596 -14.69 7.62 -3.77
N GLU A 597 -14.23 6.72 -4.64
CA GLU A 597 -15.09 5.72 -5.30
C GLU A 597 -14.83 4.29 -4.79
N LEU A 598 -14.08 4.15 -3.68
CA LEU A 598 -13.75 2.84 -3.11
C LEU A 598 -14.92 2.25 -2.31
N PRO A 599 -15.10 0.92 -2.34
CA PRO A 599 -16.21 0.26 -1.66
C PRO A 599 -16.08 0.23 -0.12
N PHE A 600 -14.85 0.28 0.38
CA PHE A 600 -14.52 0.32 1.81
C PHE A 600 -13.12 0.92 1.98
N TYR A 601 -12.78 1.28 3.22
CA TYR A 601 -11.51 1.94 3.56
C TYR A 601 -10.82 1.21 4.70
N LEU A 602 -9.49 1.06 4.59
CA LEU A 602 -8.63 0.55 5.66
C LEU A 602 -7.88 1.72 6.31
N ILE A 603 -7.98 1.83 7.63
CA ILE A 603 -7.36 2.90 8.41
C ILE A 603 -6.53 2.27 9.51
N GLU A 604 -5.24 2.49 9.43
CA GLU A 604 -4.29 2.06 10.45
C GLU A 604 -4.32 3.05 11.62
N HIS A 605 -4.57 2.57 12.83
CA HIS A 605 -4.71 3.45 14.00
C HIS A 605 -3.39 4.16 14.29
N ARG A 606 -2.26 3.48 14.07
CA ARG A 606 -0.90 4.03 14.19
C ARG A 606 -0.68 5.35 13.43
N GLN A 607 -1.34 5.55 12.29
CA GLN A 607 -1.24 6.79 11.50
C GLN A 607 -1.94 7.98 12.15
N LEU A 608 -2.87 7.73 13.07
CA LEU A 608 -3.62 8.74 13.80
C LEU A 608 -2.92 9.17 15.10
N LEU A 609 -1.70 8.67 15.35
CA LEU A 609 -0.87 9.12 16.46
C LEU A 609 0.02 10.29 16.04
N PRO A 610 0.13 11.35 16.85
CA PRO A 610 1.10 12.41 16.64
C PRO A 610 2.53 11.91 16.86
N VAL A 611 3.51 12.71 16.43
CA VAL A 611 4.91 12.47 16.78
C VAL A 611 5.14 12.89 18.23
N LYS A 612 5.88 12.06 18.98
CA LYS A 612 6.22 12.33 20.39
C LYS A 612 7.05 13.61 20.47
N PRO A 613 6.60 14.63 21.22
CA PRO A 613 7.34 15.88 21.35
C PRO A 613 8.60 15.73 22.21
N ASP A 614 9.59 16.60 21.99
CA ASP A 614 10.73 16.78 22.91
C ASP A 614 10.25 17.51 24.18
N THR A 615 10.45 16.89 25.34
CA THR A 615 10.04 17.39 26.66
C THR A 615 10.63 18.77 27.02
N LYS A 616 11.71 19.19 26.34
CA LYS A 616 12.30 20.52 26.52
C LYS A 616 11.29 21.66 26.28
N PHE A 617 10.27 21.41 25.45
CA PHE A 617 9.27 22.41 25.05
C PHE A 617 7.92 22.26 25.78
N ASP A 618 7.87 21.52 26.89
CA ASP A 618 6.63 21.36 27.69
C ASP A 618 6.25 22.64 28.43
N LYS A 619 7.22 23.51 28.73
CA LYS A 619 6.99 24.81 29.36
C LYS A 619 6.67 25.88 28.33
N GLU A 620 5.89 26.88 28.70
CA GLU A 620 5.55 27.99 27.80
C GLU A 620 6.77 28.78 27.31
N GLN A 621 6.79 29.06 26.01
CA GLN A 621 7.84 29.80 25.32
C GLN A 621 7.24 31.00 24.60
N LYS A 622 8.03 32.07 24.46
CA LYS A 622 7.66 33.20 23.60
C LYS A 622 8.27 33.01 22.21
N PRO A 623 7.48 33.13 21.13
CA PRO A 623 8.01 33.05 19.78
C PRO A 623 8.93 34.24 19.49
N ASP A 624 10.10 33.99 18.88
CA ASP A 624 11.04 35.05 18.53
C ASP A 624 10.54 35.86 17.33
N LYS A 625 9.99 35.16 16.33
CA LYS A 625 9.42 35.76 15.13
C LYS A 625 8.12 35.07 14.72
N LEU A 626 7.19 35.85 14.17
CA LEU A 626 5.96 35.35 13.58
C LEU A 626 5.72 35.98 12.21
N LYS A 627 5.38 35.16 11.22
CA LYS A 627 5.01 35.59 9.87
C LYS A 627 3.79 34.81 9.40
N ILE A 628 2.86 35.50 8.75
CA ILE A 628 1.73 34.86 8.06
C ILE A 628 1.95 34.95 6.56
N LYS A 629 1.88 33.81 5.87
CA LYS A 629 2.04 33.71 4.42
C LYS A 629 0.77 33.15 3.79
N SER A 630 0.22 33.81 2.79
CA SER A 630 -0.87 33.25 1.99
C SER A 630 -0.32 32.19 1.03
N VAL A 631 -1.00 31.05 0.94
CA VAL A 631 -0.65 30.00 -0.02
C VAL A 631 -1.16 30.41 -1.41
N PRO A 632 -0.32 30.38 -2.47
CA PRO A 632 -0.76 30.70 -3.83
C PRO A 632 -1.96 29.85 -4.24
N ASN A 633 -2.95 30.47 -4.90
CA ASN A 633 -4.18 29.82 -5.39
C ASN A 633 -5.05 29.13 -4.30
N SER A 634 -4.91 29.52 -3.04
CA SER A 634 -5.71 28.98 -1.93
C SER A 634 -6.20 30.08 -0.99
N LYS A 635 -7.34 29.86 -0.33
CA LYS A 635 -7.81 30.73 0.78
C LYS A 635 -7.03 30.49 2.08
N ASN A 636 -6.13 29.52 2.08
CA ASN A 636 -5.41 29.07 3.25
C ASN A 636 -4.14 29.89 3.50
N GLN A 637 -3.79 29.98 4.78
CA GLN A 637 -2.64 30.75 5.26
C GLN A 637 -1.75 29.85 6.11
N GLN A 638 -0.46 30.11 6.03
CA GLN A 638 0.57 29.43 6.81
C GLN A 638 1.08 30.40 7.87
N LEU A 639 1.05 29.96 9.11
CA LEU A 639 1.64 30.65 10.25
C LEU A 639 3.05 30.08 10.48
N ILE A 640 4.06 30.91 10.23
CA ILE A 640 5.47 30.56 10.36
C ILE A 640 5.97 31.18 11.67
N ILE A 641 6.37 30.33 12.61
CA ILE A 641 6.93 30.74 13.90
C ILE A 641 8.41 30.40 13.91
N THR A 642 9.27 31.37 14.22
CA THR A 642 10.70 31.16 14.42
C THR A 642 11.00 31.10 15.91
N GLN A 643 11.74 30.08 16.33
CA GLN A 643 12.27 29.92 17.67
C GLN A 643 13.76 29.56 17.59
N ASN A 644 14.62 30.44 18.11
CA ASN A 644 16.06 30.25 18.09
C ASN A 644 16.46 29.02 18.94
N GLY A 645 17.43 28.23 18.46
CA GLY A 645 17.95 27.07 19.20
C GLY A 645 17.05 25.83 19.19
N THR A 646 16.15 25.72 18.20
CA THR A 646 15.23 24.58 18.02
C THR A 646 15.63 23.64 16.88
N THR A 647 16.72 23.93 16.16
CA THR A 647 17.21 23.13 15.03
C THR A 647 17.34 21.65 15.41
N GLY A 648 16.59 20.79 14.70
CA GLY A 648 16.61 19.34 14.91
C GLY A 648 15.90 18.82 16.17
N GLN A 649 15.23 19.69 16.94
CA GLN A 649 14.49 19.30 18.15
C GLN A 649 12.97 19.23 17.94
N LEU A 650 12.44 20.05 17.04
CA LEU A 650 11.03 19.99 16.62
C LEU A 650 10.90 19.04 15.43
N LEU A 651 9.77 18.32 15.37
CA LEU A 651 9.50 17.31 14.34
C LEU A 651 8.19 17.59 13.60
N TYR A 652 8.16 17.27 12.30
CA TYR A 652 6.92 17.22 11.53
C TYR A 652 5.92 16.27 12.22
N GLY A 653 4.65 16.66 12.31
CA GLY A 653 3.62 15.85 12.99
C GLY A 653 3.56 16.01 14.50
N GLN A 654 4.44 16.80 15.11
CA GLN A 654 4.36 17.20 16.52
C GLN A 654 3.18 18.15 16.74
N VAL A 655 2.50 18.02 17.88
CA VAL A 655 1.33 18.84 18.24
C VAL A 655 1.67 19.83 19.35
N ILE A 656 1.30 21.10 19.15
CA ILE A 656 1.57 22.19 20.08
C ILE A 656 0.29 22.96 20.44
N ASN A 657 0.36 23.74 21.51
CA ASN A 657 -0.67 24.71 21.87
C ASN A 657 -0.17 26.14 21.62
N LEU A 658 -1.04 27.01 21.10
CA LEU A 658 -0.82 28.46 21.14
C LEU A 658 -1.64 29.07 22.26
N ILE A 659 -0.98 29.84 23.12
CA ILE A 659 -1.56 30.41 24.34
C ILE A 659 -1.56 31.93 24.20
N ILE A 660 -2.75 32.53 24.22
CA ILE A 660 -2.93 33.97 24.20
C ILE A 660 -3.23 34.43 25.63
N LYS A 661 -2.39 35.32 26.17
CA LYS A 661 -2.59 35.91 27.50
C LYS A 661 -3.05 37.36 27.40
N GLU A 662 -3.78 37.84 28.40
CA GLU A 662 -4.12 39.25 28.55
C GLU A 662 -3.60 39.77 29.89
N LYS A 663 -3.20 41.05 29.91
CA LYS A 663 -2.81 41.76 31.12
C LYS A 663 -3.99 42.56 31.64
N GLU A 664 -4.49 42.21 32.80
CA GLU A 664 -5.54 42.96 33.49
C GLU A 664 -5.04 43.32 34.90
N ASN A 665 -4.91 44.62 35.21
CA ASN A 665 -4.52 45.12 36.54
C ASN A 665 -3.29 44.43 37.18
N GLN A 666 -2.19 44.29 36.44
CA GLN A 666 -0.93 43.61 36.84
C GLN A 666 -0.99 42.08 36.96
N ASP A 667 -2.16 41.45 36.74
CA ASP A 667 -2.32 40.00 36.72
C ASP A 667 -2.32 39.49 35.27
N ILE A 668 -1.56 38.43 34.97
CA ILE A 668 -1.48 37.83 33.63
C ILE A 668 -2.42 36.64 33.59
N ARG A 669 -3.53 36.74 32.85
CA ARG A 669 -4.50 35.66 32.71
C ARG A 669 -4.46 35.06 31.31
N VAL A 670 -4.67 33.76 31.21
CA VAL A 670 -4.85 33.09 29.92
C VAL A 670 -6.22 33.48 29.37
N LYS A 671 -6.24 34.18 28.24
CA LYS A 671 -7.46 34.58 27.55
C LYS A 671 -8.07 33.38 26.82
N PHE A 672 -7.24 32.69 26.04
CA PHE A 672 -7.66 31.55 25.24
C PHE A 672 -6.45 30.68 24.84
N ILE A 673 -6.68 29.37 24.66
CA ILE A 673 -5.68 28.40 24.21
C ILE A 673 -6.19 27.75 22.93
N LEU A 674 -5.45 27.91 21.84
CA LEU A 674 -5.61 27.11 20.63
C LEU A 674 -4.87 25.79 20.85
N ARG A 675 -5.63 24.75 21.21
CA ARG A 675 -5.10 23.41 21.45
C ARG A 675 -4.86 22.66 20.15
N GLY A 676 -3.97 21.69 20.16
CA GLY A 676 -3.92 20.66 19.10
C GLY A 676 -3.40 21.13 17.74
N GLN A 677 -2.51 22.12 17.69
CA GLN A 677 -1.98 22.65 16.42
C GLN A 677 -0.78 21.82 15.95
N MET A 678 -0.92 21.12 14.82
CA MET A 678 0.15 20.26 14.30
C MET A 678 1.19 21.06 13.49
N ILE A 679 2.47 20.77 13.72
CA ILE A 679 3.58 21.24 12.88
C ILE A 679 3.53 20.51 11.54
N THR A 680 3.35 21.29 10.47
CA THR A 680 3.19 20.80 9.09
C THR A 680 4.45 20.88 8.25
N ASP A 681 5.45 21.65 8.69
CA ASP A 681 6.74 21.74 8.03
C ASP A 681 7.76 22.41 8.96
N ILE A 682 9.05 22.18 8.72
CA ILE A 682 10.16 22.75 9.49
C ILE A 682 11.25 23.21 8.54
N THR A 683 11.62 24.49 8.65
CA THR A 683 12.70 25.11 7.87
C THR A 683 13.71 25.75 8.83
N GLY A 684 14.79 25.03 9.13
CA GLY A 684 15.81 25.47 10.09
C GLY A 684 15.22 25.66 11.49
N GLU A 685 15.22 26.89 11.98
CA GLU A 685 14.67 27.29 13.30
C GLU A 685 13.20 27.74 13.24
N SER A 686 12.55 27.62 12.08
CA SER A 686 11.14 27.96 11.92
C SER A 686 10.29 26.74 11.68
N PHE A 687 9.12 26.70 12.30
CA PHE A 687 8.11 25.67 12.07
C PHE A 687 6.81 26.31 11.56
N ILE A 688 6.04 25.53 10.79
CA ILE A 688 4.86 26.00 10.07
C ILE A 688 3.60 25.32 10.60
N LEU A 689 2.58 26.12 10.93
CA LEU A 689 1.21 25.68 11.16
C LEU A 689 0.34 26.10 9.98
N ASP A 690 -0.47 25.19 9.44
CA ASP A 690 -1.33 25.45 8.29
C ASP A 690 -2.80 25.55 8.70
N THR A 691 -3.49 26.62 8.26
CA THR A 691 -4.92 26.82 8.54
C THR A 691 -5.81 25.78 7.87
N ARG A 692 -5.31 25.04 6.87
CA ARG A 692 -6.00 23.88 6.27
C ARG A 692 -6.27 22.78 7.29
N ASN A 693 -5.40 22.66 8.28
CA ASN A 693 -5.45 21.57 9.24
C ASN A 693 -6.22 21.93 10.52
N SER A 694 -6.60 23.21 10.69
CA SER A 694 -7.23 23.71 11.90
C SER A 694 -8.14 24.90 11.60
N THR A 695 -9.44 24.66 11.65
CA THR A 695 -10.49 25.67 11.51
C THR A 695 -10.41 26.69 12.67
N ALA A 696 -10.01 26.23 13.85
CA ALA A 696 -9.81 27.08 15.01
C ALA A 696 -8.67 28.09 14.76
N LEU A 697 -7.54 27.63 14.22
CA LEU A 697 -6.44 28.51 13.83
C LEU A 697 -6.91 29.52 12.78
N ALA A 698 -7.60 29.06 11.74
CA ALA A 698 -8.11 29.91 10.67
C ALA A 698 -8.98 31.07 11.22
N ARG A 699 -9.84 30.80 12.21
CA ARG A 699 -10.71 31.81 12.84
C ARG A 699 -9.96 32.75 13.76
N SER A 700 -8.91 32.29 14.42
CA SER A 700 -8.16 33.03 15.44
C SER A 700 -6.85 33.65 14.93
N LEU A 701 -6.53 33.57 13.63
CA LEU A 701 -5.29 34.12 13.07
C LEU A 701 -5.06 35.60 13.41
N ILE A 702 -6.11 36.41 13.32
CA ILE A 702 -6.03 37.86 13.63
C ILE A 702 -5.70 38.05 15.11
N ASP A 703 -6.34 37.28 15.99
CA ASP A 703 -6.09 37.34 17.44
C ASP A 703 -4.66 36.87 17.78
N VAL A 704 -4.16 35.83 17.12
CA VAL A 704 -2.78 35.35 17.26
C VAL A 704 -1.78 36.42 16.83
N GLN A 705 -2.02 37.08 15.69
CA GLN A 705 -1.17 38.15 15.19
C GLN A 705 -1.15 39.36 16.14
N ASN A 706 -2.32 39.76 16.65
CA ASN A 706 -2.43 40.85 17.62
C ASN A 706 -1.71 40.51 18.92
N ALA A 707 -1.93 39.29 19.46
CA ALA A 707 -1.27 38.82 20.67
C ALA A 707 0.26 38.78 20.53
N TYR A 708 0.79 38.44 19.36
CA TYR A 708 2.22 38.50 19.09
C TYR A 708 2.75 39.93 19.12
N ASN A 709 2.07 40.86 18.43
CA ASN A 709 2.44 42.27 18.40
C ASN A 709 2.43 42.90 19.81
N ASP A 710 1.52 42.43 20.68
CA ASP A 710 1.39 42.88 22.06
C ASP A 710 2.35 42.15 23.05
N GLY A 711 3.16 41.19 22.55
CA GLY A 711 4.11 40.42 23.37
C GLY A 711 3.47 39.41 24.33
N ASN A 712 2.23 39.02 24.04
CA ASN A 712 1.33 38.22 24.86
C ASN A 712 1.05 36.81 24.29
N LEU A 713 1.64 36.46 23.14
CA LEU A 713 1.58 35.13 22.55
C LEU A 713 2.65 34.22 23.15
N TYR A 714 2.26 33.01 23.52
CA TYR A 714 3.12 31.95 23.99
C TYR A 714 2.78 30.64 23.27
N TRP A 715 3.69 29.67 23.30
CA TRP A 715 3.46 28.33 22.79
C TRP A 715 4.17 27.28 23.65
N CYS A 716 3.68 26.04 23.63
CA CYS A 716 4.33 24.89 24.24
C CYS A 716 3.86 23.60 23.57
N ASN A 717 4.49 22.47 23.89
CA ASN A 717 3.94 21.15 23.55
C ASN A 717 2.51 21.03 24.06
N SER A 718 1.67 20.35 23.28
CA SER A 718 0.30 20.09 23.72
C SER A 718 0.34 19.08 24.87
N PRO A 719 -0.10 19.46 26.09
CA PRO A 719 -0.06 18.55 27.23
C PRO A 719 -1.05 17.39 27.03
N VAL A 720 -2.20 17.67 26.42
CA VAL A 720 -3.25 16.71 26.09
C VAL A 720 -3.41 16.71 24.58
N TRP A 721 -3.26 15.55 23.96
CA TRP A 721 -3.39 15.40 22.51
C TRP A 721 -4.72 14.78 22.09
N MET A 722 -5.41 14.04 22.97
CA MET A 722 -6.71 13.44 22.67
C MET A 722 -7.58 13.35 23.91
N GLU A 723 -8.88 13.58 23.75
CA GLU A 723 -9.90 13.28 24.76
C GLU A 723 -10.55 11.92 24.44
N ASP A 724 -10.96 11.18 25.45
CA ASP A 724 -11.70 9.93 25.26
C ASP A 724 -13.10 10.17 24.68
N MET A 725 -13.71 9.09 24.17
CA MET A 725 -15.01 9.16 23.51
C MET A 725 -16.17 9.39 24.48
N ASP A 726 -17.08 10.29 24.12
CA ASP A 726 -18.40 10.44 24.74
C ASP A 726 -19.49 10.40 23.69
N TYR A 727 -20.47 9.56 23.94
CA TYR A 727 -21.59 9.35 23.05
C TYR A 727 -22.80 10.13 23.56
N GLN A 728 -23.47 10.88 22.71
CA GLN A 728 -24.74 11.52 23.01
C GLN A 728 -25.79 10.45 23.26
N LEU A 729 -26.59 10.65 24.31
CA LEU A 729 -27.72 9.78 24.55
C LEU A 729 -28.83 10.10 23.55
N VAL A 730 -29.12 9.14 22.66
CA VAL A 730 -30.20 9.20 21.68
C VAL A 730 -31.02 7.92 21.81
N TYR A 731 -32.31 8.04 22.12
CA TYR A 731 -33.20 6.89 22.21
C TYR A 731 -33.66 6.41 20.84
N ALA A 732 -33.80 5.09 20.69
CA ALA A 732 -34.41 4.49 19.52
C ALA A 732 -35.93 4.81 19.43
N SER A 733 -36.49 4.65 18.23
CA SER A 733 -37.92 4.94 17.95
C SER A 733 -38.89 4.11 18.81
N GLU A 734 -40.13 4.59 18.96
CA GLU A 734 -41.15 4.03 19.84
C GLU A 734 -41.43 2.53 19.64
N ILE A 735 -41.18 2.01 18.43
CA ILE A 735 -41.34 0.58 18.07
C ILE A 735 -40.41 -0.34 18.89
N TYR A 736 -39.30 0.20 19.40
CA TYR A 736 -38.31 -0.55 20.19
C TYR A 736 -38.41 -0.29 21.69
N GLN A 737 -39.35 0.54 22.17
CA GLN A 737 -39.45 0.79 23.61
C GLN A 737 -40.00 -0.45 24.34
N THR A 738 -39.17 -1.07 25.17
CA THR A 738 -39.57 -2.11 26.13
C THR A 738 -40.46 -1.50 27.22
N GLY A 739 -41.52 -2.21 27.61
CA GLY A 739 -42.51 -1.75 28.61
C GLY A 739 -42.02 -1.68 30.06
N THR A 740 -40.72 -1.73 30.32
CA THR A 740 -40.11 -1.67 31.67
C THR A 740 -39.31 -0.38 31.85
N GLU A 741 -39.53 0.34 32.95
CA GLU A 741 -38.92 1.66 33.20
C GLU A 741 -37.37 1.65 33.22
N ASN A 742 -36.77 0.50 33.55
CA ASN A 742 -35.31 0.36 33.77
C ASN A 742 -34.51 -0.07 32.53
N GLU A 743 -35.15 -0.28 31.38
CA GLU A 743 -34.49 -0.70 30.14
C GLU A 743 -34.83 0.27 29.00
N ARG A 744 -33.80 0.72 28.27
CA ARG A 744 -33.97 1.63 27.14
C ARG A 744 -33.08 1.23 25.98
N TRP A 745 -33.64 1.32 24.77
CA TRP A 745 -32.86 1.23 23.55
C TRP A 745 -32.30 2.60 23.18
N ILE A 746 -31.00 2.63 22.94
CA ILE A 746 -30.27 3.78 22.42
C ILE A 746 -29.74 3.47 21.02
N THR A 747 -29.43 4.51 20.26
CA THR A 747 -28.93 4.41 18.88
C THR A 747 -27.79 5.40 18.67
N SER A 748 -26.95 5.16 17.67
CA SER A 748 -25.94 6.11 17.21
C SER A 748 -26.58 7.33 16.51
N SER A 749 -25.82 8.42 16.43
CA SER A 749 -26.16 9.61 15.65
C SER A 749 -24.91 10.08 14.87
N PRO A 750 -25.04 11.01 13.90
CA PRO A 750 -23.87 11.57 13.22
C PRO A 750 -22.85 12.23 14.18
N GLN A 751 -23.29 12.61 15.39
CA GLN A 751 -22.46 13.22 16.44
C GLN A 751 -21.93 12.19 17.44
N SER A 752 -22.28 10.92 17.30
CA SER A 752 -22.00 9.84 18.24
C SER A 752 -22.05 8.49 17.51
N PRO A 753 -20.95 8.13 16.82
CA PRO A 753 -20.86 6.89 16.07
C PRO A 753 -21.05 5.67 16.96
N PHE A 754 -21.44 4.55 16.36
CA PHE A 754 -21.66 3.30 17.10
C PHE A 754 -20.32 2.74 17.61
N PRO A 755 -20.18 2.42 18.91
CA PRO A 755 -18.95 1.84 19.45
C PRO A 755 -18.75 0.41 18.97
N ALA A 756 -17.85 0.21 18.01
CA ALA A 756 -17.62 -1.10 17.39
C ALA A 756 -17.12 -2.18 18.37
N MET A 757 -16.43 -1.77 19.44
CA MET A 757 -15.83 -2.65 20.44
C MET A 757 -16.76 -3.04 21.60
N ILE A 758 -18.03 -2.62 21.56
CA ILE A 758 -19.01 -2.92 22.60
C ILE A 758 -19.22 -4.43 22.81
N GLU A 759 -19.33 -4.83 24.08
CA GLU A 759 -19.61 -6.18 24.54
C GLU A 759 -20.83 -6.21 25.46
N GLU A 760 -21.45 -7.39 25.58
CA GLU A 760 -22.54 -7.60 26.54
C GLU A 760 -21.98 -7.52 27.97
N ASN A 761 -22.72 -6.86 28.86
CA ASN A 761 -22.37 -6.56 30.26
C ASN A 761 -21.35 -5.44 30.47
N ASP A 762 -20.99 -4.68 29.45
CA ASP A 762 -20.21 -3.45 29.66
C ASP A 762 -20.96 -2.45 30.54
N GLU A 763 -20.29 -1.91 31.57
CA GLU A 763 -20.80 -0.81 32.38
C GLU A 763 -20.56 0.53 31.65
N ILE A 764 -21.62 1.33 31.56
CA ILE A 764 -21.60 2.70 31.04
C ILE A 764 -22.04 3.70 32.10
N THR A 765 -21.46 4.88 32.07
CA THR A 765 -21.87 6.01 32.90
C THR A 765 -22.50 7.08 32.02
N LEU A 766 -23.71 7.50 32.36
CA LEU A 766 -24.40 8.64 31.76
C LEU A 766 -24.15 9.87 32.63
N LYS A 767 -23.55 10.89 32.03
CA LYS A 767 -23.22 12.15 32.67
C LYS A 767 -24.00 13.29 32.03
N TYR A 768 -24.53 14.17 32.86
CA TYR A 768 -25.14 15.40 32.41
C TYR A 768 -24.06 16.42 32.06
N VAL A 769 -23.98 16.84 30.79
CA VAL A 769 -22.89 17.71 30.31
C VAL A 769 -23.36 19.16 30.05
N ILE A 770 -24.67 19.40 29.89
CA ILE A 770 -25.18 20.70 29.41
C ILE A 770 -26.01 21.45 30.46
N THR A 771 -25.41 22.37 31.23
CA THR A 771 -26.16 23.29 32.11
C THR A 771 -26.79 24.46 31.33
N PRO A 772 -28.12 24.67 31.36
CA PRO A 772 -28.71 25.95 31.00
C PRO A 772 -28.33 26.97 32.08
N SER A 773 -27.61 28.05 31.73
CA SER A 773 -27.33 29.33 32.45
C SER A 773 -27.48 29.43 33.99
N GLY A 774 -27.36 28.34 34.73
CA GLY A 774 -27.73 28.20 36.13
C GLY A 774 -26.73 27.29 36.86
N PRO A 775 -26.83 27.18 38.19
CA PRO A 775 -25.82 26.50 38.99
C PRO A 775 -25.65 25.06 38.51
N LYS A 776 -24.39 24.59 38.44
CA LYS A 776 -24.04 23.18 38.21
C LYS A 776 -24.95 22.33 39.10
N LYS A 777 -25.96 21.64 38.52
CA LYS A 777 -26.60 20.54 39.22
C LYS A 777 -25.47 19.55 39.50
N SER A 778 -25.12 19.40 40.76
CA SER A 778 -24.09 18.49 41.26
C SER A 778 -24.29 17.09 40.69
N ASP A 779 -23.27 16.55 40.02
CA ASP A 779 -22.89 15.13 39.91
C ASP A 779 -24.01 14.08 39.94
N HIS A 780 -25.01 14.17 39.05
CA HIS A 780 -25.90 13.03 38.80
C HIS A 780 -25.29 12.20 37.67
N GLU A 781 -24.47 11.21 38.05
CA GLU A 781 -23.99 10.16 37.18
C GLU A 781 -24.91 8.94 37.30
N LEU A 782 -25.45 8.46 36.18
CA LEU A 782 -26.27 7.25 36.15
C LEU A 782 -25.45 6.11 35.60
N LYS A 783 -25.45 4.96 36.25
CA LYS A 783 -24.77 3.75 35.77
C LYS A 783 -25.76 2.79 35.12
N ALA A 784 -25.38 2.24 33.98
CA ALA A 784 -26.16 1.24 33.26
C ALA A 784 -25.25 0.16 32.66
N ASN A 785 -25.80 -1.02 32.41
CA ASN A 785 -25.12 -2.12 31.74
C ASN A 785 -25.70 -2.33 30.33
N VAL A 786 -24.83 -2.70 29.39
CA VAL A 786 -25.22 -3.14 28.06
C VAL A 786 -25.80 -4.56 28.15
N ILE A 787 -27.06 -4.74 27.76
CA ILE A 787 -27.72 -6.06 27.79
C ILE A 787 -27.58 -6.80 26.47
N LYS A 788 -27.77 -6.08 25.36
CA LYS A 788 -27.58 -6.59 23.99
C LYS A 788 -27.39 -5.44 23.04
N PHE A 789 -26.84 -5.71 21.87
CA PHE A 789 -26.69 -4.72 20.82
C PHE A 789 -26.83 -5.36 19.43
N ASP A 790 -27.09 -4.52 18.44
CA ASP A 790 -27.16 -4.87 17.03
C ASP A 790 -26.23 -3.92 16.27
N ARG A 791 -25.10 -4.44 15.79
CA ARG A 791 -24.07 -3.65 15.09
C ARG A 791 -24.50 -3.23 13.68
N ILE A 792 -25.36 -4.01 13.03
CA ILE A 792 -25.82 -3.73 11.67
C ILE A 792 -26.89 -2.62 11.71
N GLN A 793 -27.79 -2.68 12.69
CA GLN A 793 -28.83 -1.66 12.90
C GLN A 793 -28.37 -0.47 13.76
N GLY A 794 -27.21 -0.56 14.41
CA GLY A 794 -26.65 0.51 15.23
C GLY A 794 -27.40 0.74 16.55
N LYS A 795 -27.97 -0.31 17.16
CA LYS A 795 -28.84 -0.20 18.35
C LYS A 795 -28.23 -0.90 19.55
N ILE A 796 -28.42 -0.33 20.75
CA ILE A 796 -27.90 -0.88 22.01
C ILE A 796 -29.03 -0.86 23.04
N LEU A 797 -29.29 -1.98 23.70
CA LEU A 797 -30.19 -2.06 24.84
C LEU A 797 -29.39 -1.90 26.12
N ILE A 798 -29.72 -0.88 26.90
CA ILE A 798 -29.08 -0.58 28.18
C ILE A 798 -30.07 -0.74 29.34
N LYS A 799 -29.55 -1.13 30.50
CA LYS A 799 -30.33 -1.33 31.73
C LYS A 799 -29.66 -0.67 32.91
N LEU A 800 -30.40 0.13 33.69
CA LEU A 800 -29.85 0.77 34.89
C LEU A 800 -29.34 -0.27 35.90
N THR A 801 -28.21 0.03 36.54
CA THR A 801 -27.69 -0.79 37.65
C THR A 801 -28.55 -0.61 38.90
N GLN A 802 -28.52 -1.59 39.82
CA GLN A 802 -29.34 -1.57 41.03
C GLN A 802 -29.00 -0.40 41.98
N ASP A 803 -27.81 0.17 41.84
CA ASP A 803 -27.31 1.27 42.66
C ASP A 803 -27.73 2.67 42.13
N SER A 804 -28.31 2.74 40.92
CA SER A 804 -28.79 4.00 40.34
C SER A 804 -30.09 4.44 41.02
N GLN A 805 -30.05 5.58 41.71
CA GLN A 805 -31.22 6.12 42.44
C GLN A 805 -32.23 6.82 41.53
N ASP A 806 -31.82 7.27 40.34
CA ASP A 806 -32.68 7.99 39.39
C ASP A 806 -33.05 7.15 38.16
N ASN A 807 -34.20 7.48 37.58
CA ASN A 807 -34.69 6.93 36.32
C ASN A 807 -33.93 7.52 35.12
N PHE A 808 -34.00 6.81 33.99
CA PHE A 808 -33.51 7.33 32.71
C PHE A 808 -34.12 8.70 32.37
N PRO A 809 -33.34 9.63 31.77
CA PRO A 809 -33.85 10.96 31.43
C PRO A 809 -34.97 10.87 30.39
N LEU A 810 -35.89 11.83 30.43
CA LEU A 810 -36.97 11.93 29.44
C LEU A 810 -36.39 12.11 28.03
N ALA A 811 -37.09 11.60 27.01
CA ALA A 811 -36.62 11.68 25.62
C ALA A 811 -36.34 13.12 25.15
N ALA A 812 -37.09 14.10 25.65
CA ALA A 812 -36.88 15.53 25.35
C ALA A 812 -35.57 16.10 25.93
N ASP A 813 -35.03 15.49 26.98
CA ASP A 813 -33.81 15.91 27.68
C ASP A 813 -32.62 14.97 27.46
N ALA A 814 -32.84 13.80 26.86
CA ALA A 814 -31.81 12.78 26.63
C ALA A 814 -30.55 13.35 25.99
N TRP A 815 -30.70 14.25 25.02
CA TRP A 815 -29.59 14.88 24.32
C TRP A 815 -28.63 15.72 25.18
N ARG A 816 -29.06 16.12 26.39
CA ARG A 816 -28.22 16.84 27.36
C ARG A 816 -27.26 15.92 28.10
N TYR A 817 -27.49 14.61 27.98
CA TYR A 817 -26.65 13.56 28.55
C TYR A 817 -25.69 13.03 27.51
N ARG A 818 -24.48 12.75 27.98
CA ARG A 818 -23.46 12.00 27.29
C ARG A 818 -23.20 10.72 28.08
N TRP A 819 -22.79 9.66 27.41
CA TRP A 819 -22.44 8.41 28.05
C TRP A 819 -21.09 7.91 27.55
N TYR A 820 -20.40 7.17 28.41
CA TYR A 820 -19.10 6.59 28.14
C TYR A 820 -18.95 5.24 28.85
N PHE A 821 -17.97 4.45 28.45
CA PHE A 821 -17.66 3.18 29.10
C PHE A 821 -16.90 3.40 30.41
N SER A 822 -17.40 2.83 31.50
CA SER A 822 -16.85 3.02 32.84
C SER A 822 -15.79 1.96 33.20
N SER A 823 -15.72 0.89 32.42
CA SER A 823 -14.79 -0.22 32.63
C SER A 823 -13.35 0.15 32.30
N GLU A 824 -12.43 -0.19 33.21
CA GLU A 824 -10.98 0.00 33.05
C GLU A 824 -10.41 -0.74 31.84
N LYS A 825 -11.09 -1.79 31.36
CA LYS A 825 -10.73 -2.52 30.14
C LYS A 825 -10.55 -1.59 28.95
N TYR A 826 -11.41 -0.59 28.82
CA TYR A 826 -11.37 0.36 27.70
C TYR A 826 -10.24 1.37 27.83
N ALA A 827 -9.90 1.77 29.05
CA ALA A 827 -8.81 2.68 29.35
C ALA A 827 -7.42 2.02 29.17
N LEU A 828 -7.31 0.71 29.44
CA LEU A 828 -6.06 -0.05 29.38
C LEU A 828 -5.79 -0.70 28.02
N ALA A 829 -6.74 -0.67 27.10
CA ALA A 829 -6.57 -1.28 25.79
C ALA A 829 -5.57 -0.47 24.95
N ASP A 830 -4.49 -1.12 24.49
CA ASP A 830 -3.66 -0.57 23.42
C ASP A 830 -4.45 -0.60 22.11
N ARG A 831 -4.98 0.57 21.72
CA ARG A 831 -5.80 0.72 20.51
C ARG A 831 -4.98 1.09 19.29
N PHE A 832 -3.71 1.44 19.42
CA PHE A 832 -2.93 2.03 18.34
C PHE A 832 -1.86 1.09 17.77
N SER A 833 -1.41 0.11 18.54
CA SER A 833 -0.48 -0.92 18.05
C SER A 833 -1.19 -2.00 17.25
N PHE A 834 -0.78 -2.22 15.99
CA PHE A 834 -1.26 -3.33 15.17
C PHE A 834 -2.79 -3.43 15.02
N VAL A 835 -3.51 -2.30 15.11
CA VAL A 835 -4.98 -2.26 14.90
C VAL A 835 -5.30 -1.55 13.59
N VAL A 836 -6.15 -2.18 12.79
CA VAL A 836 -6.69 -1.62 11.54
C VAL A 836 -8.21 -1.57 11.64
N SER A 837 -8.78 -0.39 11.38
CA SER A 837 -10.21 -0.23 11.20
C SER A 837 -10.58 -0.39 9.73
N MET A 838 -11.60 -1.20 9.45
CA MET A 838 -12.23 -1.30 8.14
C MET A 838 -13.58 -0.61 8.18
N VAL A 839 -13.77 0.42 7.37
CA VAL A 839 -15.02 1.20 7.29
C VAL A 839 -15.79 0.77 6.06
N ILE A 840 -17.02 0.29 6.26
CA ILE A 840 -17.86 -0.33 5.21
C ILE A 840 -19.25 0.31 5.19
N ASN A 841 -19.80 0.51 4.00
CA ASN A 841 -21.19 0.91 3.83
C ASN A 841 -22.14 -0.25 4.20
N SER A 842 -23.02 -0.03 5.19
CA SER A 842 -23.97 -1.03 5.67
C SER A 842 -25.02 -1.47 4.63
N GLN A 843 -25.23 -0.73 3.53
CA GLN A 843 -26.07 -1.17 2.42
C GLN A 843 -25.56 -2.45 1.73
N LEU A 844 -24.26 -2.77 1.84
CA LEU A 844 -23.71 -4.00 1.25
C LEU A 844 -24.29 -5.27 1.89
N VAL A 845 -24.71 -5.19 3.16
CA VAL A 845 -25.31 -6.30 3.91
C VAL A 845 -26.81 -6.16 4.11
N LYS A 846 -27.35 -4.94 4.07
CA LYS A 846 -28.79 -4.66 4.22
C LYS A 846 -29.51 -4.85 2.88
N ASN A 847 -29.89 -6.09 2.57
CA ASN A 847 -30.74 -6.43 1.43
C ASN A 847 -31.94 -7.26 1.92
N ASP A 848 -33.13 -7.02 1.37
CA ASP A 848 -34.37 -7.73 1.73
C ASP A 848 -34.33 -9.23 1.35
N ASP A 849 -33.49 -9.60 0.39
CA ASP A 849 -33.42 -10.97 -0.15
C ASP A 849 -32.37 -11.86 0.55
N VAL A 850 -31.56 -11.32 1.47
CA VAL A 850 -30.44 -12.05 2.10
C VAL A 850 -30.40 -11.78 3.61
N ASP A 851 -30.11 -12.81 4.40
CA ASP A 851 -29.87 -12.67 5.84
C ASP A 851 -28.58 -11.84 6.08
N PRO A 852 -28.69 -10.60 6.59
CA PRO A 852 -27.56 -9.68 6.72
C PRO A 852 -26.47 -10.21 7.66
N TYR A 853 -26.85 -10.99 8.69
CA TYR A 853 -25.90 -11.50 9.68
C TYR A 853 -25.07 -12.66 9.15
N LYS A 854 -25.66 -13.52 8.30
CA LYS A 854 -24.91 -14.58 7.63
C LYS A 854 -23.94 -14.00 6.60
N LEU A 855 -24.37 -12.97 5.86
CA LEU A 855 -23.50 -12.29 4.91
C LEU A 855 -22.34 -11.58 5.62
N GLU A 856 -22.62 -10.90 6.73
CA GLU A 856 -21.60 -10.27 7.59
C GLU A 856 -20.60 -11.31 8.11
N SER A 857 -21.08 -12.47 8.58
CA SER A 857 -20.23 -13.55 9.08
C SER A 857 -19.31 -14.11 7.98
N TRP A 858 -19.85 -14.34 6.77
CA TRP A 858 -19.05 -14.79 5.63
C TRP A 858 -18.00 -13.75 5.24
N ALA A 859 -18.41 -12.48 5.11
CA ALA A 859 -17.48 -11.40 4.76
C ALA A 859 -16.33 -11.29 5.77
N LYS A 860 -16.64 -11.36 7.07
CA LYS A 860 -15.61 -11.40 8.13
C LYS A 860 -14.63 -12.55 7.94
N THR A 861 -15.11 -13.75 7.63
CA THR A 861 -14.24 -14.91 7.40
C THR A 861 -13.32 -14.71 6.21
N GLU A 862 -13.84 -14.23 5.07
CA GLU A 862 -13.02 -13.95 3.88
C GLU A 862 -12.00 -12.84 4.13
N ILE A 863 -12.39 -11.77 4.83
CA ILE A 863 -11.49 -10.67 5.17
C ILE A 863 -10.37 -11.18 6.10
N LEU A 864 -10.72 -11.90 7.18
CA LEU A 864 -9.75 -12.41 8.15
C LEU A 864 -8.73 -13.38 7.51
N ALA A 865 -9.11 -14.11 6.47
CA ALA A 865 -8.19 -14.99 5.73
C ALA A 865 -7.07 -14.21 5.01
N GLU A 866 -7.28 -12.94 4.67
CA GLU A 866 -6.30 -12.09 4.00
C GLU A 866 -5.40 -11.29 4.97
N PHE A 867 -5.85 -11.11 6.21
CA PHE A 867 -5.16 -10.29 7.21
C PHE A 867 -3.96 -11.02 7.85
N PRO A 868 -2.82 -10.34 8.05
CA PRO A 868 -1.72 -10.85 8.86
C PRO A 868 -2.15 -11.20 10.29
N ALA A 869 -1.64 -12.30 10.82
CA ALA A 869 -2.05 -12.83 12.13
C ALA A 869 -1.74 -11.93 13.34
N HIS A 870 -0.77 -11.03 13.21
CA HIS A 870 -0.40 -10.09 14.29
C HIS A 870 -1.27 -8.82 14.28
N LEU A 871 -2.06 -8.58 13.22
CA LEU A 871 -2.96 -7.43 13.14
C LEU A 871 -4.33 -7.76 13.72
N SER A 872 -4.90 -6.80 14.43
CA SER A 872 -6.28 -6.83 14.89
C SER A 872 -7.14 -5.97 13.96
N MET A 873 -8.32 -6.48 13.59
CA MET A 873 -9.25 -5.77 12.72
C MET A 873 -10.51 -5.37 13.49
N ILE A 874 -10.95 -4.12 13.30
CA ILE A 874 -12.22 -3.61 13.79
C ILE A 874 -13.06 -3.19 12.58
N ILE A 875 -14.29 -3.69 12.46
CA ILE A 875 -15.19 -3.34 11.36
C ILE A 875 -16.20 -2.30 11.82
N HIS A 876 -16.31 -1.21 11.07
CA HIS A 876 -17.26 -0.12 11.28
C HIS A 876 -18.29 -0.11 10.15
N TRP A 877 -19.53 -0.44 10.47
CA TRP A 877 -20.66 -0.42 9.54
C TRP A 877 -21.35 0.94 9.60
N LEU A 878 -21.16 1.75 8.55
CA LEU A 878 -21.74 3.09 8.49
C LEU A 878 -23.04 3.12 7.68
N SER A 879 -23.92 4.07 7.99
CA SER A 879 -25.05 4.40 7.12
C SER A 879 -24.52 4.98 5.78
N PRO A 880 -25.30 4.97 4.70
CA PRO A 880 -24.87 5.55 3.42
C PRO A 880 -24.48 7.02 3.53
N GLU A 881 -25.20 7.79 4.35
CA GLU A 881 -24.91 9.19 4.61
C GLU A 881 -23.60 9.35 5.38
N ASP A 882 -23.43 8.66 6.51
CA ASP A 882 -22.21 8.73 7.33
C ASP A 882 -20.99 8.21 6.57
N PHE A 883 -21.16 7.18 5.74
CA PHE A 883 -20.09 6.64 4.90
C PHE A 883 -19.63 7.67 3.87
N LYS A 884 -20.55 8.39 3.23
CA LYS A 884 -20.22 9.44 2.25
C LYS A 884 -19.48 10.62 2.88
N ASP A 885 -19.89 11.02 4.07
CA ASP A 885 -19.21 12.06 4.84
C ASP A 885 -17.79 11.60 5.23
N PHE A 886 -17.67 10.36 5.73
CA PHE A 886 -16.38 9.74 6.03
C PHE A 886 -15.45 9.69 4.81
N VAL A 887 -15.94 9.22 3.65
CA VAL A 887 -15.18 9.16 2.39
C VAL A 887 -14.63 10.54 2.03
N SER A 888 -15.48 11.56 2.12
CA SER A 888 -15.11 12.94 1.78
C SER A 888 -14.01 13.47 2.71
N THR A 889 -14.08 13.17 4.00
CA THR A 889 -13.03 13.51 4.98
C THR A 889 -11.75 12.71 4.74
N TYR A 890 -11.86 11.39 4.55
CA TYR A 890 -10.72 10.51 4.33
C TYR A 890 -9.92 10.92 3.09
N GLN A 891 -10.61 11.24 1.98
CA GLN A 891 -9.96 11.72 0.77
C GLN A 891 -9.19 13.03 1.01
N ARG A 892 -9.79 14.01 1.71
CA ARG A 892 -9.12 15.26 2.05
C ARG A 892 -7.91 15.02 2.96
N TRP A 893 -8.05 14.13 3.94
CA TRP A 893 -6.99 13.76 4.87
C TRP A 893 -5.79 13.13 4.14
N GLN A 894 -6.02 12.11 3.31
CA GLN A 894 -4.97 11.45 2.52
C GLN A 894 -4.29 12.41 1.53
N ASN A 895 -5.07 13.20 0.78
CA ASN A 895 -4.53 14.17 -0.18
C ASN A 895 -3.66 15.26 0.46
N ASN A 896 -3.86 15.54 1.75
CA ASN A 896 -3.06 16.49 2.51
C ASN A 896 -1.82 15.86 3.17
N GLY A 897 -1.54 14.57 2.91
CA GLY A 897 -0.41 13.84 3.52
C GLY A 897 -0.73 13.24 4.90
N ALA A 898 -2.01 13.01 5.19
CA ALA A 898 -2.49 12.45 6.45
C ALA A 898 -2.08 13.21 7.74
N PRO A 899 -2.16 14.56 7.79
CA PRO A 899 -1.81 15.32 8.99
C PRO A 899 -2.80 15.09 10.13
N LEU A 900 -2.34 15.11 11.39
CA LEU A 900 -3.18 15.11 12.59
C LEU A 900 -3.84 16.48 12.85
N GLY A 901 -4.72 16.89 11.93
CA GLY A 901 -5.57 18.08 12.05
C GLY A 901 -7.04 17.73 12.26
N ASP A 902 -7.94 18.70 12.05
CA ASP A 902 -9.40 18.54 12.21
C ASP A 902 -9.95 17.28 11.52
N GLU A 903 -9.52 17.01 10.29
CA GLU A 903 -9.96 15.84 9.51
C GLU A 903 -9.51 14.51 10.16
N ALA A 904 -8.31 14.43 10.73
CA ALA A 904 -7.82 13.24 11.43
C ALA A 904 -8.56 13.01 12.75
N TYR A 905 -8.90 14.08 13.48
CA TYR A 905 -9.75 13.97 14.67
C TYR A 905 -11.18 13.57 14.32
N HIS A 906 -11.70 13.96 13.16
CA HIS A 906 -13.00 13.45 12.68
C HIS A 906 -12.93 11.96 12.33
N VAL A 907 -11.83 11.50 11.74
CA VAL A 907 -11.56 10.06 11.54
C VAL A 907 -11.46 9.34 12.89
N LEU A 908 -10.67 9.84 13.85
CA LEU A 908 -10.57 9.28 15.20
C LEU A 908 -11.94 9.17 15.89
N GLU A 909 -12.77 10.21 15.77
CA GLU A 909 -14.11 10.25 16.35
C GLU A 909 -15.01 9.20 15.69
N THR A 910 -15.02 9.12 14.35
CA THR A 910 -15.81 8.15 13.58
C THR A 910 -15.42 6.70 13.92
N LEU A 911 -14.12 6.45 14.12
CA LEU A 911 -13.58 5.15 14.52
C LEU A 911 -13.73 4.85 16.01
N THR A 912 -14.33 5.75 16.79
CA THR A 912 -14.54 5.62 18.25
C THR A 912 -13.26 5.54 19.07
N LEU A 913 -12.19 6.18 18.60
CA LEU A 913 -10.87 6.17 19.22
C LEU A 913 -10.65 7.33 20.19
N GLY A 914 -11.15 8.51 19.85
CA GLY A 914 -11.07 9.70 20.67
C GLY A 914 -11.44 10.97 19.89
N ARG A 915 -11.38 12.11 20.57
CA ARG A 915 -11.81 13.41 20.05
C ARG A 915 -10.75 14.48 20.26
N LEU A 916 -10.87 15.57 19.51
CA LEU A 916 -10.02 16.74 19.67
C LEU A 916 -10.22 17.34 21.08
N PRO A 917 -9.15 17.62 21.83
CA PRO A 917 -9.26 18.25 23.15
C PRO A 917 -9.89 19.64 23.06
N SER A 918 -11.10 19.82 23.61
CA SER A 918 -11.88 21.04 23.44
C SER A 918 -12.35 21.62 24.78
N ALA A 919 -12.05 22.90 25.01
CA ALA A 919 -12.62 23.66 26.14
C ALA A 919 -14.07 24.12 25.87
N ALA A 920 -14.55 24.00 24.63
CA ALA A 920 -15.88 24.42 24.20
C ALA A 920 -16.46 23.36 23.26
N THR A 921 -17.60 22.78 23.65
CA THR A 921 -18.47 21.99 22.79
C THR A 921 -18.88 22.86 21.59
N GLY A 922 -18.18 22.71 20.46
CA GLY A 922 -18.33 23.58 19.30
C GLY A 922 -19.72 23.51 18.63
N ILE A 923 -19.85 24.29 17.55
CA ILE A 923 -21.04 24.46 16.67
C ILE A 923 -21.69 23.13 16.25
N GLY A 924 -20.93 22.03 16.24
CA GLY A 924 -21.44 20.68 15.95
C GLY A 924 -22.46 20.14 16.97
N ASN A 925 -22.60 20.75 18.16
CA ASN A 925 -23.63 20.39 19.13
C ASN A 925 -24.91 21.21 18.98
N MET A 926 -24.88 22.22 18.11
CA MET A 926 -25.98 23.14 17.96
C MET A 926 -27.07 22.54 17.02
N ARG A 927 -28.35 22.88 17.25
CA ARG A 927 -29.55 22.25 16.66
C ARG A 927 -30.38 23.25 15.88
N ILE A 928 -31.24 22.76 15.00
CA ILE A 928 -32.28 23.59 14.40
C ILE A 928 -33.36 23.85 15.46
N ALA A 929 -33.72 25.12 15.65
CA ALA A 929 -34.76 25.49 16.60
C ALA A 929 -36.10 24.87 16.23
N THR A 930 -36.75 24.16 17.17
CA THR A 930 -38.17 23.78 17.03
C THR A 930 -39.04 25.04 16.94
N ALA A 931 -40.29 24.92 16.47
CA ALA A 931 -41.20 26.07 16.37
C ALA A 931 -41.37 26.82 17.71
N GLN A 932 -41.39 26.10 18.82
CA GLN A 932 -41.51 26.68 20.16
C GLN A 932 -40.20 27.32 20.66
N GLN A 933 -39.04 26.69 20.39
CA GLN A 933 -37.73 27.29 20.68
C GLN A 933 -37.48 28.53 19.83
N ARG A 934 -37.93 28.53 18.57
CA ARG A 934 -37.91 29.69 17.69
C ARG A 934 -38.71 30.84 18.31
N ILE A 935 -39.95 30.60 18.77
CA ILE A 935 -40.74 31.61 19.49
C ILE A 935 -39.98 32.10 20.74
N GLY A 936 -39.29 31.20 21.45
CA GLY A 936 -38.42 31.59 22.57
C GLY A 936 -37.22 32.47 22.18
N VAL A 937 -36.64 32.27 20.98
CA VAL A 937 -35.53 33.10 20.48
C VAL A 937 -36.02 34.43 19.91
N VAL A 938 -37.05 34.42 19.06
CA VAL A 938 -37.47 35.62 18.30
C VAL A 938 -38.75 36.31 18.80
N GLY A 939 -39.35 35.78 19.88
CA GLY A 939 -40.67 36.19 20.36
C GLY A 939 -41.80 35.76 19.41
N GLU A 940 -43.05 35.76 19.88
CA GLU A 940 -44.22 35.46 19.02
C GLU A 940 -44.35 36.44 17.84
N SER A 941 -43.81 37.66 17.99
CA SER A 941 -43.82 38.72 16.97
C SER A 941 -42.67 38.65 15.97
N GLY A 942 -41.65 37.81 16.20
CA GLY A 942 -40.46 37.68 15.35
C GLY A 942 -39.47 38.86 15.40
N LYS A 943 -39.61 39.76 16.37
CA LYS A 943 -38.81 41.00 16.50
C LYS A 943 -37.82 40.99 17.67
N GLU A 944 -37.85 39.97 18.50
CA GLU A 944 -36.94 39.83 19.64
C GLU A 944 -35.74 38.97 19.24
N TRP A 945 -34.66 39.02 20.01
CA TRP A 945 -33.51 38.14 19.80
C TRP A 945 -32.92 37.75 21.15
N ASN A 946 -33.35 36.59 21.67
CA ASN A 946 -32.91 36.07 22.94
C ASN A 946 -31.72 35.12 22.77
N THR A 947 -30.52 35.69 22.90
CA THR A 947 -29.26 34.95 22.79
C THR A 947 -29.10 33.90 23.90
N GLU A 948 -29.71 34.08 25.07
CA GLU A 948 -29.66 33.07 26.14
C GLU A 948 -30.42 31.79 25.76
N VAL A 949 -31.52 31.91 25.00
CA VAL A 949 -32.26 30.74 24.49
C VAL A 949 -31.44 30.00 23.45
N ILE A 950 -30.71 30.71 22.58
CA ILE A 950 -29.78 30.13 21.60
C ILE A 950 -28.65 29.36 22.29
N ILE A 951 -28.02 29.97 23.30
CA ILE A 951 -26.90 29.36 24.02
C ILE A 951 -27.38 28.18 24.87
N SER A 952 -28.48 28.33 25.61
CA SER A 952 -29.01 27.29 26.52
C SER A 952 -29.62 26.08 25.81
N ASN A 953 -30.08 26.25 24.57
CA ASN A 953 -30.58 25.17 23.73
C ASN A 953 -29.59 24.75 22.63
N GLN A 954 -28.41 25.39 22.59
CA GLN A 954 -27.40 25.23 21.55
C GLN A 954 -28.07 25.27 20.16
N LEU A 955 -28.50 26.42 19.64
CA LEU A 955 -29.22 26.50 18.36
C LEU A 955 -28.32 27.04 17.24
N VAL A 956 -28.12 26.27 16.14
CA VAL A 956 -27.33 26.73 14.95
C VAL A 956 -28.19 27.66 14.11
N TYR A 957 -29.45 27.29 13.94
CA TYR A 957 -30.33 27.88 12.96
C TYR A 957 -31.73 28.08 13.55
N VAL A 958 -32.19 29.32 13.47
CA VAL A 958 -33.53 29.74 13.88
C VAL A 958 -34.26 30.16 12.61
N PRO A 959 -35.19 29.34 12.08
CA PRO A 959 -35.83 29.62 10.79
C PRO A 959 -36.56 30.97 10.79
N TYR A 960 -36.26 31.83 9.81
CA TYR A 960 -36.86 33.16 9.67
C TYR A 960 -38.04 33.12 8.68
N THR A 961 -39.19 33.72 9.04
CA THR A 961 -40.40 33.75 8.18
C THR A 961 -41.06 35.14 8.14
N GLY A 962 -40.29 36.22 8.34
CA GLY A 962 -40.79 37.60 8.30
C GLY A 962 -40.59 38.27 6.95
N GLU A 963 -41.62 38.87 6.38
CA GLU A 963 -41.49 39.86 5.30
C GLU A 963 -40.81 41.11 5.86
N ASN A 964 -39.48 41.25 5.70
CA ASN A 964 -38.74 42.51 5.55
C ASN A 964 -37.22 42.26 5.50
N LEU A 965 -36.69 41.98 4.30
CA LEU A 965 -35.27 42.15 3.98
C LEU A 965 -34.96 43.64 3.90
N ASN A 966 -34.49 44.24 4.99
CA ASN A 966 -33.55 45.37 4.99
C ASN A 966 -33.29 45.87 6.43
N LYS A 967 -32.26 45.33 7.10
CA LYS A 967 -31.26 46.07 7.90
C LYS A 967 -30.31 45.10 8.66
N ARG A 968 -29.08 45.08 8.14
CA ARG A 968 -27.77 44.71 8.73
C ARG A 968 -27.61 43.41 9.48
#